data_AF-A0A4Y9NIL6-F1
#
_entry.id   AF-A0A4Y9NIL6-F1
#
_cell.length_a   1.000
_cell.length_b   1.000
_cell.length_c   1.000
_cell.angle_alpha   90.00
_cell.angle_beta   90.00
_cell.angle_gamma   90.00
#
_symmetry.space_group_name_H-M   'P 1'
#
loop_
_entity.id
_entity.type
_entity.pdbx_description
1 polymer ?
#
loop_
_entity_poly.entity_id
_entity_poly.type
_entity_poly.pdbx_seq_one_letter_code
_entity_poly.pdbx_strand_id
1 'polypeptide(L)'
;MSHVRPADLLGVWRHARAELDWSPWPGPRPLHGDDKEVLVGRDEDKARFRREVTSHRLILLTGMTGVGKTSLLEAGLVPDLRESGYTVGLCRDWSGSADETNSVSFLSSKIKSQLEGQVDFDLPDGARLFWALNEKLNERCVIVLDQFEELIRDAPVLIDALFKLLVEVNRRTHLRVVVSFRSEYLHELAELEQKVQAFSLTHVALSPVEPQYARDIVVAPNRRPGHQDRPAITEAAADRVTKLWRSALEVPTDSHEERRGVRIGLLHLQGLLYVLASRCSGRTVEGVDVEKLASAYPSAAEVFRTGLHLAVHEKLDRCRRAAQHPDVRLDRYLVDGTLQMVVDAVTHLSSAGYKLVRDVRDLAEATLGDRLDSLHLGIERCGAGLGEPDGAAQPEQERALLGAVLDLILPDRSIEELDLLAASRAELAARADGSGPRTATMTWLERLHDGRTGPEVDAADVTCGPMLGHAPAAVLIEQLRRFVFALEWLHASDLVRISTPGTGGAMIALIHDGFGAALDEWARAAGRGPSGELAAITAPRGGSFDWDETPEPPVSEVAEPRLLVNLRWRGAWVTARFTDVVFVNCDFRGTGFSRCVFDGVAFVNCLLDGAMFTDCEITGDPPPAERQWFPHAPRFVIPGPEDVVSGLEHYLERSSGATAVLSQLPGLPAVPLFDGADSGPDDSGPALQLTERPAGLVVLGGRVSTLMIRACTFSGDSALSFRHVGGSGLDVVEVAGGRVEIVGSALRHITFSAATVRDAARRGLQIDLVTSSIAQLWVSEGVVGTLAADNCMLLQVWNGSGETEGRAANCSYHGLVGVVPDAECVLLGPDQAVAAAGDVDADGTVHERVRRMDYRRDPHRAVLTPAEAAAQLPAR
;
A
#
# COMPACT_ATOMS: atom_id res chain seq x y z
N MET A 1 -26.90 -11.04 -7.04
CA MET A 1 -27.54 -9.71 -6.94
C MET A 1 -26.47 -8.70 -7.34
N SER A 2 -26.66 -7.96 -8.43
CA SER A 2 -25.68 -6.97 -8.91
C SER A 2 -25.68 -5.78 -7.94
N HIS A 3 -24.70 -5.74 -7.03
CA HIS A 3 -24.45 -4.56 -6.21
C HIS A 3 -23.88 -3.46 -7.11
N VAL A 4 -24.74 -2.53 -7.54
CA VAL A 4 -24.28 -1.26 -8.11
C VAL A 4 -23.48 -0.56 -7.02
N ARG A 5 -22.19 -0.30 -7.26
CA ARG A 5 -21.34 0.40 -6.30
C ARG A 5 -21.91 1.80 -6.02
N PRO A 6 -21.90 2.29 -4.77
CA PRO A 6 -22.32 3.65 -4.45
C PRO A 6 -21.54 4.68 -5.28
N ALA A 7 -22.22 5.75 -5.72
CA ALA A 7 -21.55 6.85 -6.42
C ALA A 7 -20.59 7.66 -5.52
N ASP A 8 -20.81 7.64 -4.19
CA ASP A 8 -20.00 8.30 -3.16
C ASP A 8 -19.34 7.26 -2.23
N LEU A 9 -18.44 6.45 -2.79
CA LEU A 9 -17.81 5.36 -2.06
C LEU A 9 -16.84 5.88 -0.99
N LEU A 10 -16.18 7.01 -1.23
CA LEU A 10 -15.32 7.69 -0.27
C LEU A 10 -16.13 8.20 0.92
N GLY A 11 -17.30 8.82 0.70
CA GLY A 11 -18.19 9.26 1.75
C GLY A 11 -18.70 8.10 2.61
N VAL A 12 -19.08 6.97 1.99
CA VAL A 12 -19.47 5.75 2.72
C VAL A 12 -18.30 5.19 3.53
N TRP A 13 -17.08 5.19 3.00
CA TRP A 13 -15.88 4.78 3.75
C TRP A 13 -15.60 5.71 4.93
N ARG A 14 -15.70 7.04 4.75
CA ARG A 14 -15.55 8.04 5.82
C ARG A 14 -16.57 7.79 6.94
N HIS A 15 -17.81 7.50 6.58
CA HIS A 15 -18.87 7.18 7.53
C HIS A 15 -18.56 5.90 8.31
N ALA A 16 -18.26 4.79 7.63
CA ALA A 16 -17.91 3.52 8.26
C ALA A 16 -16.69 3.67 9.19
N ARG A 17 -15.69 4.45 8.79
CA ARG A 17 -14.52 4.77 9.61
C ARG A 17 -14.88 5.56 10.87
N ALA A 18 -15.77 6.55 10.75
CA ALA A 18 -16.22 7.36 11.86
C ALA A 18 -17.05 6.55 12.88
N GLU A 19 -17.90 5.64 12.41
CA GLU A 19 -18.63 4.70 13.27
C GLU A 19 -17.69 3.78 14.04
N LEU A 20 -16.68 3.24 13.34
CA LEU A 20 -15.61 2.46 13.97
C LEU A 20 -14.74 3.31 14.91
N ASP A 21 -14.66 4.64 14.73
CA ASP A 21 -13.85 5.50 15.61
C ASP A 21 -14.48 5.81 16.97
N TRP A 22 -15.76 5.47 17.16
CA TRP A 22 -16.51 5.88 18.34
C TRP A 22 -15.79 5.48 19.65
N SER A 23 -15.61 6.45 20.54
CA SER A 23 -14.97 6.26 21.85
C SER A 23 -15.57 7.25 22.87
N PRO A 24 -15.79 6.82 24.14
CA PRO A 24 -16.26 7.72 25.20
C PRO A 24 -15.27 8.86 25.49
N TRP A 25 -13.98 8.60 25.30
CA TRP A 25 -12.93 9.62 25.35
C TRP A 25 -12.59 10.06 23.93
N PRO A 26 -12.32 11.37 23.71
CA PRO A 26 -11.94 11.89 22.41
C PRO A 26 -10.66 11.22 21.86
N GLY A 27 -9.79 10.72 22.74
CA GLY A 27 -8.47 10.28 22.34
C GLY A 27 -7.58 11.47 21.96
N PRO A 28 -6.62 11.29 21.04
CA PRO A 28 -5.60 12.32 20.79
C PRO A 28 -6.07 13.47 19.88
N ARG A 29 -7.34 13.51 19.45
CA ARG A 29 -7.91 14.63 18.71
C ARG A 29 -8.24 15.83 19.62
N PRO A 30 -8.27 17.08 19.10
CA PRO A 30 -8.82 18.22 19.83
C PRO A 30 -10.30 18.02 20.23
N LEU A 31 -10.73 18.69 21.30
CA LEU A 31 -12.14 18.71 21.72
C LEU A 31 -12.94 19.70 20.89
N HIS A 32 -14.19 19.36 20.56
CA HIS A 32 -15.11 20.21 19.80
C HIS A 32 -16.29 20.70 20.66
N GLY A 33 -17.20 21.49 20.10
CA GLY A 33 -18.35 22.06 20.82
C GLY A 33 -19.20 21.03 21.58
N ASP A 34 -19.43 19.86 20.99
CA ASP A 34 -20.19 18.77 21.61
C ASP A 34 -19.45 18.08 22.77
N ASP A 35 -18.15 18.36 22.92
CA ASP A 35 -17.31 17.83 23.98
C ASP A 35 -17.25 18.74 25.24
N LYS A 36 -18.11 19.77 25.34
CA LYS A 36 -18.12 20.72 26.48
C LYS A 36 -18.13 20.03 27.85
N GLU A 37 -18.83 18.91 27.99
CA GLU A 37 -18.95 18.14 29.23
C GLU A 37 -17.65 17.40 29.65
N VAL A 38 -16.71 17.20 28.72
CA VAL A 38 -15.42 16.53 29.00
C VAL A 38 -14.23 17.49 29.08
N LEU A 39 -14.46 18.79 28.89
CA LEU A 39 -13.45 19.84 29.10
C LEU A 39 -13.29 20.12 30.59
N VAL A 40 -12.38 19.40 31.24
CA VAL A 40 -12.15 19.46 32.70
C VAL A 40 -10.90 20.28 33.04
N GLY A 41 -10.91 20.97 34.19
CA GLY A 41 -9.74 21.67 34.74
C GLY A 41 -9.42 22.99 34.06
N ARG A 42 -10.38 23.56 33.31
CA ARG A 42 -10.23 24.80 32.54
C ARG A 42 -11.18 25.92 32.98
N ASP A 43 -11.86 25.78 34.11
CA ASP A 43 -12.85 26.77 34.57
C ASP A 43 -12.21 28.12 34.89
N GLU A 44 -11.05 28.12 35.53
CA GLU A 44 -10.30 29.35 35.80
C GLU A 44 -9.77 30.01 34.52
N ASP A 45 -9.30 29.21 33.56
CA ASP A 45 -8.86 29.68 32.25
C ASP A 45 -10.03 30.32 31.48
N LYS A 46 -11.22 29.69 31.48
CA LYS A 46 -12.44 30.23 30.89
C LYS A 46 -12.85 31.54 31.56
N ALA A 47 -12.86 31.58 32.89
CA ALA A 47 -13.21 32.78 33.65
C ALA A 47 -12.21 33.92 33.40
N ARG A 48 -10.91 33.61 33.33
CA ARG A 48 -9.85 34.57 33.00
C ARG A 48 -10.04 35.09 31.58
N PHE A 49 -10.14 34.22 30.59
CA PHE A 49 -10.32 34.61 29.20
C PHE A 49 -11.57 35.47 29.00
N ARG A 50 -12.69 35.14 29.66
CA ARG A 50 -13.91 35.94 29.61
C ARG A 50 -13.70 37.37 30.10
N ARG A 51 -12.98 37.56 31.23
CA ARG A 51 -12.61 38.89 31.70
C ARG A 51 -11.75 39.63 30.68
N GLU A 52 -10.73 38.95 30.15
CA GLU A 52 -9.82 39.54 29.17
C GLU A 52 -10.54 39.97 27.88
N VAL A 53 -11.42 39.12 27.34
CA VAL A 53 -12.23 39.43 26.15
C VAL A 53 -13.19 40.59 26.40
N THR A 54 -13.75 40.73 27.61
CA THR A 54 -14.62 41.88 27.91
C THR A 54 -13.85 43.21 27.98
N SER A 55 -12.60 43.19 28.45
CA SER A 55 -11.82 44.40 28.72
C SER A 55 -10.86 44.81 27.59
N HIS A 56 -10.53 43.90 26.68
CA HIS A 56 -9.54 44.12 25.63
C HIS A 56 -10.12 43.85 24.23
N ARG A 57 -9.52 44.46 23.21
CA ARG A 57 -9.93 44.28 21.80
C ARG A 57 -9.03 43.32 21.06
N LEU A 58 -7.80 43.11 21.52
CA LEU A 58 -6.88 42.13 20.95
C LEU A 58 -6.34 41.23 22.08
N ILE A 59 -6.52 39.92 21.92
CA ILE A 59 -6.13 38.93 22.91
C ILE A 59 -5.14 37.99 22.24
N LEU A 60 -3.91 37.93 22.76
CA LEU A 60 -2.89 36.99 22.30
C LEU A 60 -2.94 35.75 23.22
N LEU A 61 -3.52 34.65 22.72
CA LEU A 61 -3.64 33.38 23.42
C LEU A 61 -2.44 32.49 23.06
N THR A 62 -1.57 32.20 24.04
CA THR A 62 -0.35 31.43 23.83
C THR A 62 -0.28 30.21 24.72
N GLY A 63 0.54 29.24 24.32
CA GLY A 63 0.78 28.05 25.12
C GLY A 63 1.63 27.03 24.37
N MET A 64 2.22 26.10 25.12
CA MET A 64 3.04 25.02 24.57
C MET A 64 2.22 24.10 23.64
N THR A 65 2.89 23.22 22.90
CA THR A 65 2.24 22.13 22.17
C THR A 65 1.48 21.21 23.16
N GLY A 66 0.31 20.71 22.78
CA GLY A 66 -0.42 19.72 23.60
C GLY A 66 -1.12 20.20 24.88
N VAL A 67 -1.05 21.48 25.23
CA VAL A 67 -1.76 21.99 26.43
C VAL A 67 -3.28 22.08 26.24
N GLY A 68 -3.80 21.89 25.02
CA GLY A 68 -5.24 21.94 24.74
C GLY A 68 -5.77 23.33 24.43
N LYS A 69 -5.00 24.20 23.75
CA LYS A 69 -5.45 25.53 23.30
C LYS A 69 -6.70 25.46 22.44
N THR A 70 -6.63 24.67 21.36
CA THR A 70 -7.75 24.45 20.44
C THR A 70 -8.94 23.82 21.16
N SER A 71 -8.71 22.80 22.00
CA SER A 71 -9.77 22.20 22.83
C SER A 71 -10.45 23.22 23.74
N LEU A 72 -9.70 24.14 24.35
CA LEU A 72 -10.24 25.22 25.16
C LEU A 72 -11.05 26.20 24.31
N LEU A 73 -10.56 26.58 23.13
CA LEU A 73 -11.26 27.49 22.23
C LEU A 73 -12.59 26.89 21.74
N GLU A 74 -12.54 25.69 21.18
CA GLU A 74 -13.69 25.05 20.51
C GLU A 74 -14.74 24.51 21.48
N ALA A 75 -14.32 23.80 22.53
CA ALA A 75 -15.25 23.16 23.48
C ALA A 75 -15.61 24.05 24.67
N GLY A 76 -14.83 25.11 24.93
CA GLY A 76 -14.99 25.97 26.10
C GLY A 76 -15.37 27.40 25.74
N LEU A 77 -14.40 28.16 25.22
CA LEU A 77 -14.51 29.61 25.09
C LEU A 77 -15.53 30.04 24.03
N VAL A 78 -15.55 29.42 22.86
CA VAL A 78 -16.49 29.76 21.79
C VAL A 78 -17.95 29.48 22.20
N PRO A 79 -18.31 28.29 22.72
CA PRO A 79 -19.64 28.02 23.26
C PRO A 79 -20.04 29.01 24.37
N ASP A 80 -19.16 29.24 25.35
CA ASP A 80 -19.46 30.13 26.49
C ASP A 80 -19.67 31.60 26.06
N LEU A 81 -18.92 32.06 25.05
CA LEU A 81 -19.12 33.38 24.46
C LEU A 81 -20.46 33.47 23.71
N ARG A 82 -20.80 32.46 22.92
CA ARG A 82 -22.09 32.39 22.20
C ARG A 82 -23.27 32.39 23.16
N GLU A 83 -23.22 31.58 24.23
CA GLU A 83 -24.22 31.58 25.31
C GLU A 83 -24.33 32.93 26.03
N SER A 84 -23.24 33.71 26.06
CA SER A 84 -23.20 35.05 26.62
C SER A 84 -23.68 36.15 25.66
N GLY A 85 -24.22 35.78 24.49
CA GLY A 85 -24.78 36.71 23.51
C GLY A 85 -23.77 37.32 22.54
N TYR A 86 -22.57 36.75 22.44
CA TYR A 86 -21.59 37.14 21.42
C TYR A 86 -21.81 36.37 20.12
N THR A 87 -21.56 37.03 19.00
CA THR A 87 -21.39 36.38 17.71
C THR A 87 -19.91 36.03 17.56
N VAL A 88 -19.59 34.76 17.31
CA VAL A 88 -18.19 34.28 17.32
C VAL A 88 -17.85 33.58 16.00
N GLY A 89 -16.89 34.16 15.28
CA GLY A 89 -16.29 33.55 14.09
C GLY A 89 -14.96 32.90 14.45
N LEU A 90 -14.89 31.58 14.44
CA LEU A 90 -13.68 30.81 14.72
C LEU A 90 -13.01 30.39 13.42
N CYS A 91 -11.95 31.11 13.04
CA CYS A 91 -11.12 30.80 11.89
C CYS A 91 -9.93 29.96 12.36
N ARG A 92 -9.95 28.68 12.03
CA ARG A 92 -8.81 27.77 12.21
C ARG A 92 -8.20 27.36 10.88
N ASP A 93 -8.98 27.41 9.82
CA ASP A 93 -8.62 26.96 8.48
C ASP A 93 -8.14 28.09 7.56
N TRP A 94 -6.91 27.93 7.08
CA TRP A 94 -6.17 28.89 6.28
C TRP A 94 -5.99 28.42 4.83
N SER A 95 -6.73 27.39 4.41
CA SER A 95 -6.87 26.95 3.02
C SER A 95 -7.50 28.02 2.10
N GLY A 96 -7.32 27.92 0.79
CA GLY A 96 -8.02 28.72 -0.22
C GLY A 96 -7.15 29.76 -0.94
N SER A 97 -7.59 30.15 -2.14
CA SER A 97 -6.86 31.07 -3.01
C SER A 97 -6.86 32.50 -2.45
N ALA A 98 -5.68 32.97 -2.06
CA ALA A 98 -5.43 34.39 -1.82
C ALA A 98 -4.70 34.93 -3.04
N ASP A 99 -5.34 35.78 -3.85
CA ASP A 99 -4.57 36.62 -4.77
C ASP A 99 -3.57 37.43 -3.94
N GLU A 100 -2.30 37.48 -4.34
CA GLU A 100 -1.22 38.20 -3.65
C GLU A 100 -1.55 39.67 -3.36
N THR A 101 -2.53 40.22 -4.07
CA THR A 101 -3.01 41.60 -3.96
C THR A 101 -4.22 41.81 -3.03
N ASN A 102 -4.81 40.76 -2.43
CA ASN A 102 -6.06 40.92 -1.64
C ASN A 102 -6.12 40.09 -0.34
N SER A 103 -5.11 40.20 0.52
CA SER A 103 -5.07 39.55 1.85
C SER A 103 -6.29 39.89 2.72
N VAL A 104 -6.92 41.04 2.47
CA VAL A 104 -8.17 41.44 3.13
C VAL A 104 -9.36 40.60 2.65
N SER A 105 -9.47 40.28 1.35
CA SER A 105 -10.51 39.36 0.87
C SER A 105 -10.31 37.95 1.41
N PHE A 106 -9.07 37.49 1.55
CA PHE A 106 -8.77 36.19 2.14
C PHE A 106 -9.32 36.07 3.57
N LEU A 107 -8.88 36.95 4.49
CA LEU A 107 -9.35 36.88 5.88
C LEU A 107 -10.86 37.17 6.01
N SER A 108 -11.38 38.13 5.24
CA SER A 108 -12.82 38.42 5.27
C SER A 108 -13.65 37.24 4.78
N SER A 109 -13.24 36.50 3.75
CA SER A 109 -13.97 35.31 3.29
C SER A 109 -14.03 34.21 4.35
N LYS A 110 -12.92 33.97 5.07
CA LYS A 110 -12.85 32.99 6.18
C LYS A 110 -13.72 33.41 7.37
N ILE A 111 -13.71 34.69 7.72
CA ILE A 111 -14.57 35.20 8.79
C ILE A 111 -16.04 35.14 8.35
N LYS A 112 -16.33 35.52 7.11
CA LYS A 112 -17.67 35.51 6.53
C LYS A 112 -18.27 34.11 6.59
N SER A 113 -17.57 33.09 6.09
CA SER A 113 -18.09 31.70 6.11
C SER A 113 -18.35 31.18 7.52
N GLN A 114 -17.58 31.63 8.51
CA GLN A 114 -17.81 31.27 9.92
C GLN A 114 -18.99 32.01 10.54
N LEU A 115 -19.33 33.20 10.05
CA LEU A 115 -20.40 34.05 10.58
C LEU A 115 -21.71 33.93 9.78
N GLU A 116 -21.65 33.43 8.55
CA GLU A 116 -22.81 33.12 7.73
C GLU A 116 -23.75 32.17 8.49
N GLY A 117 -25.04 32.51 8.51
CA GLY A 117 -26.06 31.80 9.29
C GLY A 117 -26.07 32.11 10.80
N GLN A 118 -25.06 32.78 11.36
CA GLN A 118 -25.10 33.28 12.74
C GLN A 118 -25.70 34.69 12.86
N VAL A 119 -25.77 35.44 11.76
CA VAL A 119 -26.24 36.83 11.71
C VAL A 119 -27.44 36.99 10.78
N ASP A 120 -28.29 37.99 11.05
CA ASP A 120 -29.53 38.28 10.31
C ASP A 120 -29.37 39.41 9.27
N PHE A 121 -28.14 39.79 8.96
CA PHE A 121 -27.80 40.84 7.99
C PHE A 121 -26.79 40.34 6.97
N ASP A 122 -26.79 40.98 5.81
CA ASP A 122 -25.90 40.62 4.71
C ASP A 122 -24.44 40.97 5.04
N LEU A 123 -23.54 40.01 4.82
CA LEU A 123 -22.12 40.15 5.11
C LEU A 123 -21.38 40.58 3.83
N PRO A 124 -20.87 41.82 3.75
CA PRO A 124 -20.21 42.30 2.55
C PRO A 124 -18.81 41.70 2.41
N ASP A 125 -18.33 41.59 1.18
CA ASP A 125 -17.00 41.05 0.90
C ASP A 125 -15.88 42.05 1.21
N GLY A 126 -14.67 41.51 1.43
CA GLY A 126 -13.45 42.29 1.60
C GLY A 126 -13.43 43.12 2.88
N ALA A 127 -12.73 44.25 2.84
CA ALA A 127 -12.53 45.13 4.00
C ALA A 127 -13.85 45.65 4.62
N ARG A 128 -14.92 45.69 3.83
CA ARG A 128 -16.24 46.18 4.27
C ARG A 128 -16.86 45.28 5.32
N LEU A 129 -16.49 44.00 5.36
CA LEU A 129 -16.97 43.04 6.34
C LEU A 129 -16.77 43.56 7.78
N PHE A 130 -15.55 43.97 8.11
CA PHE A 130 -15.20 44.42 9.46
C PHE A 130 -15.99 45.65 9.89
N TRP A 131 -16.28 46.56 8.96
CA TRP A 131 -17.09 47.74 9.25
C TRP A 131 -18.57 47.40 9.47
N ALA A 132 -19.12 46.49 8.65
CA ALA A 132 -20.49 46.01 8.82
C ALA A 132 -20.66 45.27 10.15
N LEU A 133 -19.73 44.39 10.51
CA LEU A 133 -19.70 43.72 11.81
C LEU A 133 -19.63 44.73 12.96
N ASN A 134 -18.78 45.76 12.82
CA ASN A 134 -18.67 46.80 13.84
C ASN A 134 -19.96 47.63 13.99
N GLU A 135 -20.62 47.98 12.89
CA GLU A 135 -21.87 48.75 12.92
C GLU A 135 -23.02 47.95 13.56
N LYS A 136 -23.17 46.66 13.20
CA LYS A 136 -24.30 45.83 13.62
C LYS A 136 -24.09 45.13 14.96
N LEU A 137 -22.89 44.62 15.21
CA LEU A 137 -22.57 43.80 16.38
C LEU A 137 -21.68 44.55 17.38
N ASN A 138 -20.86 45.48 16.90
CA ASN A 138 -19.94 46.27 17.71
C ASN A 138 -19.05 45.35 18.57
N GLU A 139 -18.95 45.62 19.87
CA GLU A 139 -18.19 44.80 20.79
C GLU A 139 -18.72 43.36 20.95
N ARG A 140 -19.96 43.06 20.54
CA ARG A 140 -20.54 41.71 20.64
C ARG A 140 -19.99 40.73 19.59
N CYS A 141 -19.13 41.16 18.67
CA CYS A 141 -18.48 40.28 17.72
C CYS A 141 -17.06 39.92 18.18
N VAL A 142 -16.78 38.61 18.28
CA VAL A 142 -15.45 38.06 18.56
C VAL A 142 -14.96 37.27 17.35
N ILE A 143 -13.80 37.64 16.84
CA ILE A 143 -13.10 36.93 15.76
C ILE A 143 -11.96 36.17 16.41
N VAL A 144 -11.97 34.84 16.31
CA VAL A 144 -10.91 33.97 16.83
C VAL A 144 -10.11 33.44 15.64
N LEU A 145 -8.80 33.66 15.67
CA LEU A 145 -7.83 33.17 14.69
C LEU A 145 -6.96 32.10 15.39
N ASP A 146 -7.29 30.83 15.23
CA ASP A 146 -6.54 29.71 15.83
C ASP A 146 -5.47 29.16 14.88
N GLN A 147 -4.43 28.54 15.45
CA GLN A 147 -3.26 28.06 14.72
C GLN A 147 -2.64 29.13 13.80
N PHE A 148 -2.59 30.37 14.29
CA PHE A 148 -2.16 31.52 13.50
C PHE A 148 -0.69 31.41 13.04
N GLU A 149 0.13 30.59 13.71
CA GLU A 149 1.49 30.29 13.30
C GLU A 149 1.61 29.62 11.91
N GLU A 150 0.54 29.00 11.41
CA GLU A 150 0.52 28.43 10.05
C GLU A 150 0.59 29.53 8.98
N LEU A 151 -0.11 30.66 9.18
CA LEU A 151 -0.03 31.80 8.28
C LEU A 151 1.35 32.45 8.30
N ILE A 152 1.96 32.52 9.49
CA ILE A 152 3.33 33.05 9.66
C ILE A 152 4.33 32.19 8.88
N ARG A 153 4.19 30.86 8.97
CA ARG A 153 5.10 29.90 8.33
C ARG A 153 4.89 29.78 6.82
N ASP A 154 3.64 29.58 6.40
CA ASP A 154 3.32 29.09 5.06
C ASP A 154 2.84 30.20 4.12
N ALA A 155 2.48 31.38 4.65
CA ALA A 155 2.01 32.52 3.87
C ALA A 155 2.67 33.86 4.28
N PRO A 156 4.01 33.97 4.25
CA PRO A 156 4.73 35.17 4.71
C PRO A 156 4.35 36.43 3.91
N VAL A 157 3.95 36.30 2.65
CA VAL A 157 3.48 37.45 1.85
C VAL A 157 2.14 38.00 2.38
N LEU A 158 1.26 37.13 2.90
CA LEU A 158 -0.03 37.55 3.44
C LEU A 158 0.10 38.17 4.83
N ILE A 159 1.10 37.78 5.62
CA ILE A 159 1.19 38.15 7.05
C ILE A 159 1.30 39.66 7.26
N ASP A 160 2.11 40.36 6.45
CA ASP A 160 2.31 41.80 6.56
C ASP A 160 1.02 42.59 6.37
N ALA A 161 0.22 42.18 5.38
CA ALA A 161 -1.06 42.80 5.09
C ALA A 161 -2.12 42.45 6.16
N LEU A 162 -2.11 41.21 6.66
CA LEU A 162 -2.96 40.80 7.77
C LEU A 162 -2.66 41.57 9.04
N PHE A 163 -1.39 41.77 9.39
CA PHE A 163 -1.00 42.60 10.54
C PHE A 163 -1.49 44.04 10.40
N LYS A 164 -1.34 44.66 9.22
CA LYS A 164 -1.89 46.00 8.96
C LYS A 164 -3.40 46.04 9.14
N LEU A 165 -4.11 45.02 8.65
CA LEU A 165 -5.56 44.89 8.81
C LEU A 165 -5.96 44.72 10.29
N LEU A 166 -5.28 43.87 11.05
CA LEU A 166 -5.54 43.65 12.47
C LEU A 166 -5.31 44.92 13.29
N VAL A 167 -4.24 45.67 13.00
CA VAL A 167 -3.97 46.99 13.61
C VAL A 167 -5.09 47.98 13.28
N GLU A 168 -5.54 48.03 12.03
CA GLU A 168 -6.60 48.93 11.59
C GLU A 168 -7.94 48.59 12.26
N VAL A 169 -8.32 47.30 12.29
CA VAL A 169 -9.51 46.80 12.98
C VAL A 169 -9.44 47.15 14.47
N ASN A 170 -8.32 46.90 15.14
CA ASN A 170 -8.14 47.21 16.56
C ASN A 170 -8.31 48.71 16.88
N ARG A 171 -7.74 49.59 16.02
CA ARG A 171 -7.74 51.04 16.25
C ARG A 171 -9.06 51.71 15.91
N ARG A 172 -9.80 51.20 14.92
CA ARG A 172 -10.97 51.90 14.35
C ARG A 172 -12.31 51.20 14.59
N THR A 173 -12.30 49.99 15.13
CA THR A 173 -13.51 49.25 15.48
C THR A 173 -13.50 48.87 16.97
N HIS A 174 -14.66 48.43 17.47
CA HIS A 174 -14.79 47.79 18.77
C HIS A 174 -14.84 46.26 18.69
N LEU A 175 -14.55 45.69 17.51
CA LEU A 175 -14.48 44.25 17.35
C LEU A 175 -13.39 43.67 18.26
N ARG A 176 -13.64 42.47 18.78
CA ARG A 176 -12.70 41.73 19.62
C ARG A 176 -12.02 40.67 18.77
N VAL A 177 -10.69 40.66 18.74
CA VAL A 177 -9.89 39.68 18.00
C VAL A 177 -9.05 38.86 18.97
N VAL A 178 -9.10 37.54 18.82
CA VAL A 178 -8.29 36.59 19.58
C VAL A 178 -7.34 35.93 18.59
N VAL A 179 -6.04 36.01 18.83
CA VAL A 179 -5.01 35.34 18.01
C VAL A 179 -4.38 34.25 18.86
N SER A 180 -4.61 32.99 18.50
CA SER A 180 -4.09 31.81 19.18
C SER A 180 -2.93 31.20 18.40
N PHE A 181 -1.80 31.01 19.08
CA PHE A 181 -0.57 30.50 18.48
C PHE A 181 0.36 29.81 19.48
N ARG A 182 1.38 29.10 18.99
CA ARG A 182 2.43 28.49 19.82
C ARG A 182 3.32 29.55 20.47
N SER A 183 3.71 29.34 21.73
CA SER A 183 4.53 30.31 22.49
C SER A 183 5.87 30.67 21.84
N GLU A 184 6.44 29.79 21.01
CA GLU A 184 7.69 30.02 20.27
C GLU A 184 7.57 31.17 19.25
N TYR A 185 6.37 31.42 18.70
CA TYR A 185 6.10 32.44 17.69
C TYR A 185 5.84 33.83 18.28
N LEU A 186 5.93 34.01 19.60
CA LEU A 186 5.65 35.29 20.26
C LEU A 186 6.48 36.45 19.70
N HIS A 187 7.74 36.19 19.36
CA HIS A 187 8.62 37.20 18.79
C HIS A 187 8.17 37.70 17.40
N GLU A 188 7.50 36.85 16.62
CA GLU A 188 6.97 37.19 15.30
C GLU A 188 5.75 38.12 15.37
N LEU A 189 5.07 38.18 16.52
CA LEU A 189 3.94 39.09 16.75
C LEU A 189 4.35 40.44 17.36
N ALA A 190 5.65 40.67 17.61
CA ALA A 190 6.13 41.90 18.24
C ALA A 190 5.75 43.18 17.45
N GLU A 191 5.72 43.11 16.13
CA GLU A 191 5.30 44.25 15.29
C GLU A 191 3.82 44.59 15.50
N LEU A 192 2.96 43.57 15.60
CA LEU A 192 1.54 43.73 15.87
C LEU A 192 1.32 44.37 17.25
N GLU A 193 2.03 43.88 18.27
CA GLU A 193 1.96 44.40 19.65
C GLU A 193 2.36 45.87 19.75
N GLN A 194 3.39 46.30 19.02
CA GLN A 194 3.87 47.68 19.05
C GLN A 194 2.92 48.67 18.35
N LYS A 195 2.10 48.20 17.41
CA LYS A 195 1.28 49.05 16.53
C LYS A 195 -0.19 49.15 16.97
N VAL A 196 -0.69 48.27 17.83
CA VAL A 196 -2.09 48.32 18.29
C VAL A 196 -2.37 49.51 19.23
N GLN A 197 -3.64 49.80 19.50
CA GLN A 197 -4.04 50.89 20.40
C GLN A 197 -3.54 50.59 21.82
N ALA A 198 -3.01 51.61 22.51
CA ALA A 198 -2.55 51.49 23.89
C ALA A 198 -3.66 50.93 24.81
N PHE A 199 -3.29 49.98 25.69
CA PHE A 199 -4.19 49.29 26.62
C PHE A 199 -5.30 48.45 25.97
N SER A 200 -5.29 48.25 24.64
CA SER A 200 -6.30 47.42 23.96
C SER A 200 -5.91 45.94 23.84
N LEU A 201 -4.66 45.61 24.17
CA LEU A 201 -4.07 44.28 24.03
C LEU A 201 -3.80 43.63 25.39
N THR A 202 -3.98 42.31 25.46
CA THR A 202 -3.64 41.47 26.61
C THR A 202 -3.08 40.12 26.17
N HIS A 203 -2.28 39.49 27.05
CA HIS A 203 -1.72 38.16 26.84
C HIS A 203 -2.37 37.14 27.77
N VAL A 204 -2.89 36.07 27.19
CA VAL A 204 -3.41 34.91 27.91
C VAL A 204 -2.50 33.73 27.62
N ALA A 205 -1.56 33.45 28.53
CA ALA A 205 -0.78 32.22 28.48
C ALA A 205 -1.55 31.07 29.14
N LEU A 206 -1.67 29.94 28.44
CA LEU A 206 -2.28 28.71 28.92
C LEU A 206 -1.23 27.78 29.51
N SER A 207 -1.46 27.35 30.76
CA SER A 207 -0.62 26.38 31.45
C SER A 207 -1.11 24.94 31.23
N PRO A 208 -0.24 23.92 31.41
CA PRO A 208 -0.68 22.53 31.47
C PRO A 208 -1.79 22.34 32.52
N VAL A 209 -2.71 21.39 32.28
CA VAL A 209 -3.76 21.06 33.26
C VAL A 209 -3.11 20.52 34.53
N GLU A 210 -3.59 20.99 35.68
CA GLU A 210 -3.03 20.59 36.96
C GLU A 210 -3.31 19.10 37.27
N PRO A 211 -2.35 18.36 37.87
CA PRO A 211 -2.52 16.93 38.16
C PRO A 211 -3.70 16.59 39.07
N GLN A 212 -4.24 17.56 39.81
CA GLN A 212 -5.42 17.34 40.64
C GLN A 212 -6.68 17.00 39.83
N TYR A 213 -6.79 17.53 38.61
CA TYR A 213 -7.92 17.28 37.70
C TYR A 213 -7.84 15.93 36.97
N ALA A 214 -6.78 15.15 37.20
CA ALA A 214 -6.56 13.81 36.64
C ALA A 214 -7.81 12.95 36.62
N ARG A 215 -8.37 12.77 37.82
CA ARG A 215 -9.47 11.86 38.06
C ARG A 215 -10.73 12.34 37.35
N ASP A 216 -10.98 13.65 37.44
CA ASP A 216 -12.13 14.28 36.80
C ASP A 216 -12.08 14.13 35.28
N ILE A 217 -10.91 14.24 34.66
CA ILE A 217 -10.72 13.98 33.22
C ILE A 217 -11.05 12.51 32.89
N VAL A 218 -10.53 11.58 33.69
CA VAL A 218 -10.73 10.13 33.47
C VAL A 218 -12.20 9.76 33.55
N VAL A 219 -12.94 10.27 34.54
CA VAL A 219 -14.37 9.97 34.73
C VAL A 219 -15.31 10.89 33.95
N ALA A 220 -14.79 11.88 33.22
CA ALA A 220 -15.62 12.88 32.54
C ALA A 220 -16.70 12.26 31.63
N PRO A 221 -16.42 11.20 30.84
CA PRO A 221 -17.45 10.58 30.00
C PRO A 221 -18.61 9.95 30.79
N ASN A 222 -18.41 9.56 32.05
CA ASN A 222 -19.50 9.04 32.89
C ASN A 222 -20.56 10.10 33.20
N ARG A 223 -20.24 11.40 33.03
CA ARG A 223 -21.17 12.51 33.24
C ARG A 223 -22.07 12.75 32.03
N ARG A 224 -21.74 12.18 30.86
CA ARG A 224 -22.50 12.36 29.61
C ARG A 224 -23.85 11.64 29.64
N PRO A 225 -24.89 12.18 28.96
CA PRO A 225 -26.11 11.46 28.69
C PRO A 225 -25.83 10.09 28.03
N GLY A 226 -26.48 9.03 28.49
CA GLY A 226 -26.27 7.66 27.99
C GLY A 226 -25.28 6.81 28.79
N HIS A 227 -24.51 7.41 29.71
CA HIS A 227 -23.61 6.68 30.61
C HIS A 227 -24.11 6.56 32.06
N GLN A 228 -25.35 6.97 32.33
CA GLN A 228 -25.96 6.94 33.68
C GLN A 228 -26.19 5.51 34.19
N ASP A 229 -26.71 4.64 33.32
CA ASP A 229 -26.97 3.23 33.67
C ASP A 229 -25.73 2.34 33.45
N ARG A 230 -24.83 2.77 32.57
CA ARG A 230 -23.60 2.05 32.24
C ARG A 230 -22.42 3.02 32.11
N PRO A 231 -21.53 3.11 33.12
CA PRO A 231 -20.39 4.01 33.06
C PRO A 231 -19.43 3.61 31.95
N ALA A 232 -18.75 4.58 31.36
CA ALA A 232 -17.65 4.36 30.42
C ALA A 232 -16.43 3.75 31.13
N ILE A 233 -16.19 4.11 32.39
CA ILE A 233 -15.14 3.55 33.24
C ILE A 233 -15.63 3.32 34.67
N THR A 234 -15.27 2.18 35.26
CA THR A 234 -15.56 1.92 36.68
C THR A 234 -14.73 2.79 37.61
N GLU A 235 -15.22 3.09 38.82
CA GLU A 235 -14.48 3.86 39.83
C GLU A 235 -13.10 3.25 40.13
N ALA A 236 -13.03 1.91 40.25
CA ALA A 236 -11.78 1.20 40.50
C ALA A 236 -10.77 1.34 39.35
N ALA A 237 -11.23 1.31 38.09
CA ALA A 237 -10.36 1.53 36.93
C ALA A 237 -9.89 3.00 36.86
N ALA A 238 -10.79 3.95 37.11
CA ALA A 238 -10.47 5.37 37.10
C ALA A 238 -9.41 5.74 38.15
N ASP A 239 -9.53 5.20 39.36
CA ASP A 239 -8.55 5.41 40.43
C ASP A 239 -7.18 4.82 40.07
N ARG A 240 -7.14 3.65 39.38
CA ARG A 240 -5.90 3.03 38.90
C ARG A 240 -5.21 3.87 37.83
N VAL A 241 -5.95 4.32 36.80
CA VAL A 241 -5.39 5.20 35.76
C VAL A 241 -4.88 6.50 36.37
N THR A 242 -5.63 7.09 37.29
CA THR A 242 -5.24 8.31 38.01
C THR A 242 -3.95 8.11 38.80
N LYS A 243 -3.81 6.98 39.50
CA LYS A 243 -2.60 6.64 40.25
C LYS A 243 -1.40 6.46 39.31
N LEU A 244 -1.57 5.73 38.21
CA LEU A 244 -0.53 5.56 37.19
C LEU A 244 -0.09 6.92 36.63
N TRP A 245 -1.04 7.81 36.32
CA TRP A 245 -0.71 9.11 35.74
C TRP A 245 0.10 9.98 36.68
N ARG A 246 -0.26 10.03 37.98
CA ARG A 246 0.53 10.74 38.99
C ARG A 246 1.95 10.17 39.09
N SER A 247 2.09 8.85 39.14
CA SER A 247 3.41 8.20 39.16
C SER A 247 4.23 8.47 37.89
N ALA A 248 3.59 8.60 36.72
CA ALA A 248 4.27 8.95 35.48
C ALA A 248 4.76 10.41 35.44
N LEU A 249 4.10 11.32 36.18
CA LEU A 249 4.50 12.73 36.30
C LEU A 249 5.61 12.95 37.35
N GLU A 250 5.79 12.02 38.29
CA GLU A 250 6.79 12.08 39.37
C GLU A 250 8.19 11.58 38.97
N VAL A 251 8.36 11.08 37.74
CA VAL A 251 9.66 10.55 37.27
C VAL A 251 10.70 11.68 37.23
N PRO A 252 11.85 11.56 37.94
CA PRO A 252 12.82 12.65 38.08
C PRO A 252 13.45 13.10 36.75
N THR A 253 13.64 14.41 36.66
CA THR A 253 14.27 15.17 35.56
C THR A 253 15.69 14.71 35.18
N ASP A 254 16.40 13.93 35.99
CA ASP A 254 17.78 13.47 35.72
C ASP A 254 17.89 12.07 35.06
N SER A 255 16.77 11.47 34.64
CA SER A 255 16.78 10.12 34.05
C SER A 255 17.17 10.12 32.56
N HIS A 256 17.71 8.99 32.07
CA HIS A 256 18.01 8.74 30.65
C HIS A 256 16.81 8.99 29.70
N GLU A 257 15.59 9.07 30.23
CA GLU A 257 14.34 9.34 29.50
C GLU A 257 14.23 10.80 29.03
N GLU A 258 14.81 11.79 29.73
CA GLU A 258 14.79 13.19 29.27
C GLU A 258 15.69 13.41 28.03
N ARG A 259 16.71 12.56 27.83
CA ARG A 259 17.53 12.56 26.60
C ARG A 259 16.71 12.22 25.34
N ARG A 260 15.50 11.67 25.49
CA ARG A 260 14.53 11.42 24.40
C ARG A 260 13.44 12.51 24.29
N GLY A 261 13.39 13.51 25.17
CA GLY A 261 12.58 14.72 25.00
C GLY A 261 11.05 14.59 25.14
N VAL A 262 10.50 13.44 25.54
CA VAL A 262 9.03 13.23 25.61
C VAL A 262 8.51 13.42 27.05
N ARG A 263 7.82 14.53 27.32
CA ARG A 263 7.08 14.74 28.58
C ARG A 263 5.71 14.07 28.52
N ILE A 264 5.39 13.22 29.51
CA ILE A 264 4.05 12.68 29.70
C ILE A 264 3.09 13.83 30.03
N GLY A 265 1.90 13.81 29.43
CA GLY A 265 0.93 14.91 29.50
C GLY A 265 -0.46 14.48 29.09
N LEU A 266 -1.35 15.44 28.88
CA LEU A 266 -2.77 15.18 28.59
C LEU A 266 -2.97 14.35 27.32
N LEU A 267 -2.18 14.57 26.28
CA LEU A 267 -2.24 13.78 25.04
C LEU A 267 -2.04 12.28 25.31
N HIS A 268 -1.05 11.94 26.14
CA HIS A 268 -0.75 10.55 26.46
C HIS A 268 -1.84 9.91 27.33
N LEU A 269 -2.40 10.67 28.27
CA LEU A 269 -3.56 10.24 29.06
C LEU A 269 -4.76 9.93 28.17
N GLN A 270 -5.09 10.82 27.23
CA GLN A 270 -6.18 10.62 26.29
C GLN A 270 -5.93 9.44 25.34
N GLY A 271 -4.70 9.28 24.84
CA GLY A 271 -4.31 8.12 24.03
C GLY A 271 -4.52 6.80 24.78
N LEU A 272 -4.06 6.71 26.03
CA LEU A 272 -4.28 5.52 26.86
C LEU A 272 -5.77 5.23 27.09
N LEU A 273 -6.56 6.24 27.44
CA LEU A 273 -8.00 6.09 27.69
C LEU A 273 -8.75 5.60 26.44
N TYR A 274 -8.39 6.15 25.28
CA TYR A 274 -8.91 5.71 23.98
C TYR A 274 -8.60 4.24 23.70
N VAL A 275 -7.36 3.79 23.96
CA VAL A 275 -6.96 2.38 23.76
C VAL A 275 -7.68 1.45 24.73
N LEU A 276 -7.79 1.84 26.00
CA LEU A 276 -8.55 1.07 26.99
C LEU A 276 -10.01 0.90 26.56
N ALA A 277 -10.62 1.96 26.03
CA ALA A 277 -11.98 1.90 25.47
C ALA A 277 -12.07 0.96 24.26
N SER A 278 -11.09 1.03 23.33
CA SER A 278 -11.06 0.19 22.12
C SER A 278 -10.92 -1.29 22.43
N ARG A 279 -10.17 -1.64 23.48
CA ARG A 279 -9.76 -3.02 23.77
C ARG A 279 -10.55 -3.71 24.87
N CYS A 280 -11.39 -2.99 25.61
CA CYS A 280 -12.20 -3.61 26.66
C CYS A 280 -13.24 -4.56 26.04
N SER A 281 -13.53 -5.67 26.73
CA SER A 281 -14.47 -6.69 26.21
C SER A 281 -15.95 -6.26 26.27
N GLY A 282 -16.24 -5.07 26.82
CA GLY A 282 -17.56 -4.48 26.93
C GLY A 282 -17.57 -3.01 26.49
N ARG A 283 -18.60 -2.25 26.86
CA ARG A 283 -18.64 -0.78 26.70
C ARG A 283 -18.16 -0.02 27.95
N THR A 284 -17.58 -0.74 28.92
CA THR A 284 -17.15 -0.20 30.21
C THR A 284 -15.74 -0.68 30.49
N VAL A 285 -14.83 0.25 30.74
CA VAL A 285 -13.45 -0.04 31.12
C VAL A 285 -13.40 -0.46 32.58
N GLU A 286 -12.87 -1.66 32.82
CA GLU A 286 -12.76 -2.27 34.14
C GLU A 286 -11.32 -2.25 34.67
N GLY A 287 -11.15 -2.49 35.97
CA GLY A 287 -9.82 -2.46 36.60
C GLY A 287 -8.86 -3.49 36.00
N VAL A 288 -9.39 -4.63 35.54
CA VAL A 288 -8.64 -5.70 34.88
C VAL A 288 -8.07 -5.28 33.53
N ASP A 289 -8.75 -4.40 32.78
CA ASP A 289 -8.25 -3.89 31.50
C ASP A 289 -7.02 -3.02 31.72
N VAL A 290 -7.07 -2.16 32.75
CA VAL A 290 -5.95 -1.29 33.16
C VAL A 290 -4.77 -2.13 33.66
N GLU A 291 -5.02 -3.16 34.49
CA GLU A 291 -3.98 -4.06 35.00
C GLU A 291 -3.31 -4.85 33.87
N LYS A 292 -4.10 -5.40 32.95
CA LYS A 292 -3.59 -6.18 31.82
C LYS A 292 -2.64 -5.35 30.97
N LEU A 293 -3.02 -4.11 30.64
CA LEU A 293 -2.15 -3.21 29.87
C LEU A 293 -0.95 -2.75 30.69
N ALA A 294 -1.14 -2.33 31.95
CA ALA A 294 -0.06 -1.82 32.79
C ALA A 294 1.01 -2.88 33.11
N SER A 295 0.62 -4.13 33.31
CA SER A 295 1.55 -5.24 33.61
C SER A 295 2.47 -5.60 32.44
N ALA A 296 2.14 -5.19 31.22
CA ALA A 296 2.97 -5.42 30.04
C ALA A 296 4.18 -4.48 29.95
N TYR A 297 4.26 -3.45 30.80
CA TYR A 297 5.30 -2.43 30.75
C TYR A 297 5.96 -2.19 32.12
N PRO A 298 7.27 -1.93 32.16
CA PRO A 298 8.05 -1.79 33.38
C PRO A 298 7.76 -0.51 34.19
N SER A 299 7.23 0.55 33.56
CA SER A 299 6.99 1.83 34.23
C SER A 299 5.66 2.47 33.82
N ALA A 300 5.11 3.31 34.69
CA ALA A 300 3.90 4.06 34.37
C ALA A 300 4.11 5.02 33.19
N ALA A 301 5.29 5.63 33.07
CA ALA A 301 5.63 6.49 31.93
C ALA A 301 5.58 5.71 30.60
N GLU A 302 6.10 4.49 30.57
CA GLU A 302 6.02 3.62 29.39
C GLU A 302 4.59 3.21 29.07
N VAL A 303 3.74 2.96 30.08
CA VAL A 303 2.30 2.69 29.87
C VAL A 303 1.63 3.82 29.10
N PHE A 304 1.86 5.08 29.49
CA PHE A 304 1.27 6.25 28.82
C PHE A 304 1.87 6.52 27.45
N ARG A 305 3.19 6.37 27.31
CA ARG A 305 3.86 6.48 26.00
C ARG A 305 3.24 5.46 25.05
N THR A 306 3.30 4.19 25.40
CA THR A 306 2.77 3.11 24.55
C THR A 306 1.25 3.22 24.34
N GLY A 307 0.49 3.76 25.31
CA GLY A 307 -0.91 4.09 25.10
C GLY A 307 -1.15 5.04 23.91
N LEU A 308 -0.31 6.06 23.72
CA LEU A 308 -0.38 6.92 22.54
C LEU A 308 0.01 6.19 21.24
N HIS A 309 1.07 5.37 21.29
CA HIS A 309 1.49 4.55 20.14
C HIS A 309 0.37 3.59 19.69
N LEU A 310 -0.25 2.90 20.63
CA LEU A 310 -1.37 2.00 20.38
C LEU A 310 -2.59 2.76 19.85
N ALA A 311 -2.85 3.99 20.30
CA ALA A 311 -3.95 4.79 19.77
C ALA A 311 -3.79 5.08 18.27
N VAL A 312 -2.56 5.38 17.82
CA VAL A 312 -2.25 5.54 16.38
C VAL A 312 -2.48 4.23 15.63
N HIS A 313 -2.02 3.10 16.17
CA HIS A 313 -2.24 1.79 15.57
C HIS A 313 -3.73 1.46 15.42
N GLU A 314 -4.53 1.64 16.47
CA GLU A 314 -5.98 1.41 16.42
C GLU A 314 -6.68 2.31 15.40
N LYS A 315 -6.27 3.59 15.29
CA LYS A 315 -6.84 4.52 14.32
C LYS A 315 -6.57 4.08 12.87
N LEU A 316 -5.36 3.62 12.56
CA LEU A 316 -5.01 3.16 11.22
C LEU A 316 -5.59 1.77 10.91
N ASP A 317 -5.69 0.88 11.90
CA ASP A 317 -6.39 -0.41 11.76
C ASP A 317 -7.88 -0.21 11.44
N ARG A 318 -8.54 0.76 12.09
CA ARG A 318 -9.92 1.13 11.79
C ARG A 318 -10.11 1.63 10.34
N CYS A 319 -9.11 2.27 9.73
CA CYS A 319 -9.15 2.61 8.30
C CYS A 319 -9.15 1.36 7.41
N ARG A 320 -8.30 0.38 7.72
CA ARG A 320 -8.27 -0.93 7.04
C ARG A 320 -9.59 -1.67 7.18
N ARG A 321 -10.17 -1.70 8.40
CA ARG A 321 -11.47 -2.31 8.68
C ARG A 321 -12.64 -1.59 8.00
N ALA A 322 -12.61 -0.27 7.94
CA ALA A 322 -13.62 0.52 7.21
C ALA A 322 -13.63 0.19 5.71
N ALA A 323 -12.46 -0.05 5.12
CA ALA A 323 -12.37 -0.49 3.73
C ALA A 323 -13.02 -1.86 3.47
N GLN A 324 -13.07 -2.72 4.49
CA GLN A 324 -13.71 -4.03 4.45
C GLN A 324 -15.19 -3.98 4.88
N HIS A 325 -15.74 -2.81 5.22
CA HIS A 325 -17.14 -2.67 5.63
C HIS A 325 -18.07 -3.19 4.51
N PRO A 326 -19.19 -3.87 4.83
CA PRO A 326 -20.07 -4.47 3.82
C PRO A 326 -20.61 -3.51 2.75
N ASP A 327 -20.75 -2.23 3.10
CA ASP A 327 -21.22 -1.17 2.20
C ASP A 327 -20.09 -0.51 1.38
N VAL A 328 -18.82 -0.81 1.71
CA VAL A 328 -17.63 -0.28 1.04
C VAL A 328 -16.96 -1.35 0.17
N ARG A 329 -16.50 -2.46 0.78
CA ARG A 329 -15.83 -3.60 0.13
C ARG A 329 -14.76 -3.23 -0.90
N LEU A 330 -13.71 -2.53 -0.47
CA LEU A 330 -12.53 -2.29 -1.31
C LEU A 330 -11.72 -3.58 -1.48
N ASP A 331 -11.09 -3.75 -2.65
CA ASP A 331 -10.21 -4.89 -2.89
C ASP A 331 -8.90 -4.77 -2.10
N ARG A 332 -8.27 -5.92 -1.85
CA ARG A 332 -7.03 -5.98 -1.05
C ARG A 332 -5.87 -5.19 -1.67
N TYR A 333 -5.79 -5.08 -3.00
CA TYR A 333 -4.65 -4.43 -3.65
C TYR A 333 -4.71 -2.93 -3.39
N LEU A 334 -5.89 -2.31 -3.46
CA LEU A 334 -6.10 -0.92 -3.06
C LEU A 334 -5.81 -0.72 -1.57
N VAL A 335 -6.35 -1.57 -0.70
CA VAL A 335 -6.22 -1.42 0.76
C VAL A 335 -4.78 -1.60 1.24
N ASP A 336 -4.14 -2.71 0.89
CA ASP A 336 -2.78 -3.01 1.34
C ASP A 336 -1.76 -2.11 0.60
N GLY A 337 -2.05 -1.72 -0.64
CA GLY A 337 -1.28 -0.71 -1.38
C GLY A 337 -1.36 0.67 -0.72
N THR A 338 -2.53 1.11 -0.28
CA THR A 338 -2.70 2.36 0.48
C THR A 338 -2.02 2.28 1.84
N LEU A 339 -2.11 1.15 2.54
CA LEU A 339 -1.36 0.93 3.78
C LEU A 339 0.15 1.13 3.57
N GLN A 340 0.71 0.55 2.50
CA GLN A 340 2.12 0.74 2.15
C GLN A 340 2.45 2.21 1.86
N MET A 341 1.55 2.94 1.18
CA MET A 341 1.74 4.40 0.96
C MET A 341 1.77 5.18 2.28
N VAL A 342 0.95 4.79 3.27
CA VAL A 342 1.01 5.41 4.62
C VAL A 342 2.36 5.10 5.27
N VAL A 343 2.82 3.84 5.22
CA VAL A 343 4.13 3.41 5.77
C VAL A 343 5.27 4.24 5.18
N ASP A 344 5.32 4.39 3.86
CA ASP A 344 6.37 5.12 3.15
C ASP A 344 6.32 6.63 3.48
N ALA A 345 5.11 7.23 3.47
CA ALA A 345 4.91 8.65 3.71
C ALA A 345 5.30 9.08 5.13
N VAL A 346 5.13 8.21 6.13
CA VAL A 346 5.47 8.51 7.53
C VAL A 346 6.92 8.98 7.68
N THR A 347 7.85 8.35 6.96
CA THR A 347 9.29 8.67 7.01
C THR A 347 9.61 10.09 6.54
N HIS A 348 8.66 10.73 5.84
CA HIS A 348 8.79 12.08 5.30
C HIS A 348 7.96 13.12 6.08
N LEU A 349 7.02 12.65 6.93
CA LEU A 349 6.19 13.47 7.82
C LEU A 349 6.83 13.69 9.20
N SER A 350 7.82 12.87 9.57
CA SER A 350 8.60 13.04 10.79
C SER A 350 10.11 12.86 10.55
N SER A 351 10.93 13.56 11.34
CA SER A 351 12.37 13.32 11.41
C SER A 351 12.80 13.28 12.88
N ALA A 352 13.35 12.15 13.30
CA ALA A 352 13.74 11.89 14.69
C ALA A 352 12.61 12.16 15.71
N GLY A 353 11.35 11.90 15.32
CA GLY A 353 10.16 12.12 16.14
C GLY A 353 9.61 13.55 16.11
N TYR A 354 10.27 14.51 15.46
CA TYR A 354 9.75 15.86 15.26
C TYR A 354 8.86 15.92 14.01
N LYS A 355 7.78 16.71 14.06
CA LYS A 355 6.90 16.89 12.91
C LYS A 355 7.57 17.72 11.81
N LEU A 356 7.31 17.34 10.56
CA LEU A 356 7.68 18.10 9.37
C LEU A 356 6.42 18.67 8.71
N VAL A 357 6.60 19.79 8.02
CA VAL A 357 5.61 20.38 7.14
C VAL A 357 6.12 20.17 5.71
N ARG A 358 5.26 19.65 4.82
CA ARG A 358 5.65 19.31 3.45
C ARG A 358 4.59 19.82 2.46
N ASP A 359 5.04 20.23 1.29
CA ASP A 359 4.15 20.31 0.13
C ASP A 359 3.75 18.88 -0.26
N VAL A 360 2.46 18.66 -0.57
CA VAL A 360 1.91 17.34 -0.88
C VAL A 360 2.54 16.76 -2.14
N ARG A 361 2.96 17.60 -3.10
CA ARG A 361 3.69 17.14 -4.28
C ARG A 361 5.07 16.62 -3.93
N ASP A 362 5.82 17.36 -3.13
CA ASP A 362 7.14 16.92 -2.67
C ASP A 362 7.02 15.63 -1.85
N LEU A 363 5.94 15.50 -1.08
CA LEU A 363 5.63 14.28 -0.35
C LEU A 363 5.30 13.12 -1.29
N ALA A 364 4.52 13.35 -2.37
CA ALA A 364 4.22 12.33 -3.37
C ALA A 364 5.51 11.83 -4.05
N GLU A 365 6.35 12.75 -4.55
CA GLU A 365 7.63 12.42 -5.19
C GLU A 365 8.53 11.61 -4.23
N ALA A 366 8.63 12.01 -2.96
CA ALA A 366 9.40 11.28 -1.96
C ALA A 366 8.82 9.90 -1.61
N THR A 367 7.50 9.81 -1.47
CA THR A 367 6.79 8.57 -1.06
C THR A 367 6.79 7.52 -2.18
N LEU A 368 6.57 7.94 -3.43
CA LEU A 368 6.58 7.02 -4.56
C LEU A 368 8.00 6.60 -4.96
N GLY A 369 8.99 7.50 -4.83
CA GLY A 369 10.41 7.21 -5.04
C GLY A 369 10.70 6.43 -6.32
N ASP A 370 11.41 5.31 -6.19
CA ASP A 370 11.80 4.43 -7.31
C ASP A 370 10.63 3.93 -8.18
N ARG A 371 9.40 3.88 -7.63
CA ARG A 371 8.20 3.52 -8.39
C ARG A 371 7.88 4.59 -9.42
N LEU A 372 7.97 5.87 -9.03
CA LEU A 372 7.71 7.00 -9.91
C LEU A 372 8.74 7.05 -11.04
N ASP A 373 10.03 6.88 -10.71
CA ASP A 373 11.11 6.81 -11.71
C ASP A 373 10.92 5.64 -12.70
N SER A 374 10.44 4.50 -12.20
CA SER A 374 10.13 3.35 -13.05
C SER A 374 8.97 3.64 -13.98
N LEU A 375 7.91 4.28 -13.49
CA LEU A 375 6.75 4.64 -14.29
C LEU A 375 7.08 5.73 -15.32
N HIS A 376 7.91 6.72 -14.98
CA HIS A 376 8.37 7.72 -15.96
C HIS A 376 9.13 7.06 -17.12
N LEU A 377 10.05 6.15 -16.81
CA LEU A 377 10.74 5.36 -17.85
C LEU A 377 9.76 4.51 -18.68
N GLY A 378 8.75 3.94 -18.02
CA GLY A 378 7.69 3.17 -18.67
C GLY A 378 6.87 4.03 -19.63
N ILE A 379 6.43 5.20 -19.19
CA ILE A 379 5.64 6.17 -19.99
C ILE A 379 6.44 6.64 -21.20
N GLU A 380 7.74 6.93 -21.04
CA GLU A 380 8.60 7.34 -22.15
C GLU A 380 8.77 6.25 -23.22
N ARG A 381 8.73 4.97 -22.81
CA ARG A 381 8.90 3.81 -23.71
C ARG A 381 7.58 3.19 -24.19
N CYS A 382 6.46 3.60 -23.62
CA CYS A 382 5.13 3.12 -23.97
C CYS A 382 4.80 3.53 -25.41
N GLY A 383 4.09 2.68 -26.13
CA GLY A 383 3.60 3.00 -27.47
C GLY A 383 2.44 2.09 -27.85
N ALA A 384 1.60 2.57 -28.78
CA ALA A 384 0.45 1.84 -29.29
C ALA A 384 0.82 0.71 -30.28
N GLY A 385 1.78 -0.16 -29.93
CA GLY A 385 2.30 -1.24 -30.79
C GLY A 385 3.60 -0.88 -31.50
N LEU A 386 3.74 -1.19 -32.80
CA LEU A 386 4.95 -0.92 -33.61
C LEU A 386 5.18 0.57 -33.99
N GLY A 387 4.51 1.51 -33.31
CA GLY A 387 4.60 2.96 -33.54
C GLY A 387 5.79 3.65 -32.84
N GLU A 388 5.91 4.96 -33.01
CA GLU A 388 6.81 5.77 -32.15
C GLU A 388 6.30 5.79 -30.71
N PRO A 389 7.19 5.80 -29.70
CA PRO A 389 6.78 5.86 -28.31
C PRO A 389 6.06 7.18 -28.00
N ASP A 390 5.18 7.16 -26.99
CA ASP A 390 4.36 8.29 -26.53
C ASP A 390 5.19 9.50 -26.09
N GLY A 391 6.47 9.28 -25.78
CA GLY A 391 7.40 10.29 -25.27
C GLY A 391 7.14 10.64 -23.80
N ALA A 392 8.08 11.35 -23.18
CA ALA A 392 8.01 11.72 -21.77
C ALA A 392 6.80 12.63 -21.46
N ALA A 393 6.18 12.45 -20.29
CA ALA A 393 5.20 13.39 -19.77
C ALA A 393 5.91 14.69 -19.34
N GLN A 394 5.24 15.83 -19.51
CA GLN A 394 5.78 17.11 -19.05
C GLN A 394 5.50 17.28 -17.54
N PRO A 395 6.40 17.93 -16.77
CA PRO A 395 6.19 18.16 -15.33
C PRO A 395 4.87 18.90 -15.00
N GLU A 396 4.41 19.77 -15.91
CA GLU A 396 3.12 20.46 -15.76
C GLU A 396 1.92 19.51 -15.92
N GLN A 397 2.01 18.48 -16.76
CA GLN A 397 0.97 17.46 -16.90
C GLN A 397 0.91 16.55 -15.66
N GLU A 398 2.05 16.18 -15.10
CA GLU A 398 2.12 15.41 -13.85
C GLU A 398 1.57 16.21 -12.66
N ARG A 399 1.91 17.51 -12.58
CA ARG A 399 1.33 18.40 -11.58
C ARG A 399 -0.19 18.50 -11.72
N ALA A 400 -0.70 18.63 -12.94
CA ALA A 400 -2.12 18.65 -13.22
C ALA A 400 -2.80 17.32 -12.83
N LEU A 401 -2.13 16.19 -13.06
CA LEU A 401 -2.64 14.87 -12.68
C LEU A 401 -2.73 14.70 -11.16
N LEU A 402 -1.66 15.00 -10.42
CA LEU A 402 -1.70 14.96 -8.96
C LEU A 402 -2.77 15.91 -8.41
N GLY A 403 -2.85 17.14 -8.95
CA GLY A 403 -3.88 18.10 -8.56
C GLY A 403 -5.30 17.58 -8.80
N ALA A 404 -5.56 16.99 -9.98
CA ALA A 404 -6.85 16.43 -10.34
C ALA A 404 -7.34 15.34 -9.37
N VAL A 405 -6.42 14.48 -8.89
CA VAL A 405 -6.73 13.43 -7.90
C VAL A 405 -6.83 14.00 -6.48
N LEU A 406 -5.89 14.87 -6.09
CA LEU A 406 -5.83 15.46 -4.74
C LEU A 406 -7.06 16.32 -4.43
N ASP A 407 -7.56 17.08 -5.41
CA ASP A 407 -8.73 17.94 -5.24
C ASP A 407 -10.01 17.14 -4.87
N LEU A 408 -10.04 15.82 -5.06
CA LEU A 408 -11.18 14.95 -4.69
C LEU A 408 -11.31 14.73 -3.17
N ILE A 409 -10.25 14.98 -2.39
CA ILE A 409 -10.29 14.89 -0.92
C ILE A 409 -10.30 16.26 -0.23
N LEU A 410 -10.07 17.35 -0.99
CA LEU A 410 -9.98 18.70 -0.45
C LEU A 410 -11.37 19.38 -0.45
N PRO A 411 -11.94 19.72 0.73
CA PRO A 411 -13.31 20.26 0.84
C PRO A 411 -13.54 21.56 0.06
N ASP A 412 -12.53 22.43 -0.02
CA ASP A 412 -12.64 23.75 -0.66
C ASP A 412 -12.44 23.71 -2.18
N ARG A 413 -12.06 22.55 -2.73
CA ARG A 413 -11.74 22.36 -4.16
C ARG A 413 -12.56 21.25 -4.83
N SER A 414 -13.41 20.56 -4.06
CA SER A 414 -14.37 19.59 -4.59
C SER A 414 -15.55 20.31 -5.25
N ILE A 415 -15.53 20.38 -6.58
CA ILE A 415 -16.60 21.03 -7.38
C ILE A 415 -17.76 20.04 -7.70
N GLU A 416 -17.67 18.79 -7.20
CA GLU A 416 -18.58 17.62 -7.38
C GLU A 416 -18.84 17.11 -8.83
N GLU A 417 -18.48 15.83 -9.03
CA GLU A 417 -19.16 14.80 -9.87
C GLU A 417 -18.39 13.45 -9.80
N LEU A 418 -17.10 13.47 -9.41
CA LEU A 418 -16.24 12.29 -9.30
C LEU A 418 -15.87 11.94 -7.86
N ASP A 419 -15.81 10.65 -7.55
CA ASP A 419 -15.40 10.08 -6.26
C ASP A 419 -14.03 9.40 -6.38
N LEU A 420 -13.13 9.64 -5.41
CA LEU A 420 -11.74 9.12 -5.46
C LEU A 420 -11.66 7.60 -5.58
N LEU A 421 -12.60 6.85 -5.01
CA LEU A 421 -12.58 5.38 -4.95
C LEU A 421 -13.42 4.75 -6.07
N ALA A 422 -14.37 5.48 -6.64
CA ALA A 422 -15.26 4.99 -7.69
C ALA A 422 -14.90 5.47 -9.11
N ALA A 423 -14.23 6.63 -9.25
CA ALA A 423 -13.89 7.18 -10.56
C ALA A 423 -12.99 6.24 -11.37
N SER A 424 -13.28 6.10 -12.66
CA SER A 424 -12.41 5.39 -13.61
C SER A 424 -11.12 6.17 -13.89
N ARG A 425 -10.10 5.48 -14.37
CA ARG A 425 -8.84 6.10 -14.80
C ARG A 425 -9.05 7.07 -15.95
N ALA A 426 -9.99 6.79 -16.85
CA ALA A 426 -10.32 7.67 -17.96
C ALA A 426 -10.91 9.00 -17.47
N GLU A 427 -11.79 8.97 -16.45
CA GLU A 427 -12.35 10.19 -15.83
C GLU A 427 -11.26 11.01 -15.12
N LEU A 428 -10.38 10.36 -14.36
CA LEU A 428 -9.25 11.03 -13.71
C LEU A 428 -8.27 11.64 -14.72
N ALA A 429 -7.95 10.91 -15.80
CA ALA A 429 -7.12 11.41 -16.89
C ALA A 429 -7.76 12.61 -17.59
N ALA A 430 -9.04 12.54 -17.95
CA ALA A 430 -9.76 13.62 -18.59
C ALA A 430 -9.83 14.89 -17.70
N ARG A 431 -10.02 14.70 -16.38
CA ARG A 431 -9.96 15.80 -15.40
C ARG A 431 -8.58 16.44 -15.37
N ALA A 432 -7.51 15.65 -15.37
CA ALA A 432 -6.14 16.14 -15.43
C ALA A 432 -5.87 16.92 -16.72
N ASP A 433 -6.28 16.39 -17.87
CA ASP A 433 -6.11 17.01 -19.18
C ASP A 433 -6.85 18.36 -19.30
N GLY A 434 -8.03 18.48 -18.68
CA GLY A 434 -8.78 19.73 -18.63
C GLY A 434 -8.10 20.86 -17.84
N SER A 435 -7.25 20.51 -16.88
CA SER A 435 -6.48 21.44 -16.04
C SER A 435 -5.01 21.60 -16.45
N GLY A 436 -4.52 20.73 -17.33
CA GLY A 436 -3.14 20.68 -17.79
C GLY A 436 -2.79 21.65 -18.92
N PRO A 437 -1.52 21.65 -19.38
CA PRO A 437 -1.06 22.52 -20.45
C PRO A 437 -1.73 22.16 -21.78
N ARG A 438 -2.35 23.16 -22.44
CA ARG A 438 -3.01 22.99 -23.76
C ARG A 438 -2.06 22.67 -24.92
N THR A 439 -0.76 22.79 -24.71
CA THR A 439 0.29 22.56 -25.71
C THR A 439 0.94 21.18 -25.59
N ALA A 440 0.43 20.30 -24.72
CA ALA A 440 0.94 18.94 -24.60
C ALA A 440 0.78 18.18 -25.92
N THR A 441 1.80 17.41 -26.30
CA THR A 441 1.80 16.59 -27.52
C THR A 441 0.89 15.37 -27.41
N MET A 442 0.66 14.88 -26.19
CA MET A 442 -0.20 13.74 -25.89
C MET A 442 -0.84 13.92 -24.52
N THR A 443 -2.14 13.69 -24.45
CA THR A 443 -2.97 13.77 -23.25
C THR A 443 -2.83 12.53 -22.37
N TRP A 444 -3.20 12.63 -21.10
CA TRP A 444 -3.25 11.46 -20.21
C TRP A 444 -4.26 10.43 -20.70
N LEU A 445 -5.40 10.86 -21.24
CA LEU A 445 -6.42 9.97 -21.78
C LEU A 445 -5.88 9.13 -22.96
N GLU A 446 -5.14 9.74 -23.88
CA GLU A 446 -4.50 9.03 -25.00
C GLU A 446 -3.45 8.01 -24.52
N ARG A 447 -2.71 8.34 -23.46
CA ARG A 447 -1.69 7.46 -22.83
C ARG A 447 -2.29 6.25 -22.13
N LEU A 448 -3.61 6.18 -21.94
CA LEU A 448 -4.29 4.98 -21.45
C LEU A 448 -4.46 3.91 -22.54
N HIS A 449 -4.22 4.25 -23.81
CA HIS A 449 -4.31 3.35 -24.96
C HIS A 449 -5.62 2.55 -25.03
N ASP A 450 -6.74 3.20 -24.72
CA ASP A 450 -8.08 2.60 -24.67
C ASP A 450 -8.18 1.36 -23.75
N GLY A 451 -7.34 1.31 -22.71
CA GLY A 451 -7.31 0.20 -21.76
C GLY A 451 -6.70 -1.08 -22.32
N ARG A 452 -5.96 -1.03 -23.44
CA ARG A 452 -5.21 -2.17 -23.96
C ARG A 452 -4.18 -2.65 -22.94
N THR A 453 -4.06 -3.96 -22.82
CA THR A 453 -3.09 -4.63 -21.94
C THR A 453 -2.19 -5.56 -22.75
N GLY A 454 -0.92 -5.64 -22.37
CA GLY A 454 0.03 -6.58 -22.93
C GLY A 454 1.44 -6.00 -22.97
N PRO A 455 2.39 -6.81 -23.45
CA PRO A 455 3.80 -6.43 -23.45
C PRO A 455 4.15 -5.33 -24.45
N GLU A 456 3.32 -5.12 -25.48
CA GLU A 456 3.50 -3.99 -26.40
C GLU A 456 3.26 -2.65 -25.71
N VAL A 457 2.33 -2.63 -24.73
CA VAL A 457 1.97 -1.45 -23.95
C VAL A 457 2.91 -1.30 -22.75
N ASP A 458 3.22 -2.39 -22.04
CA ASP A 458 4.19 -2.40 -20.94
C ASP A 458 5.59 -2.87 -21.39
N ALA A 459 6.15 -2.22 -22.42
CA ALA A 459 7.43 -2.61 -23.01
C ALA A 459 8.63 -2.48 -22.06
N ALA A 460 8.49 -1.68 -21.00
CA ALA A 460 9.52 -1.46 -19.99
C ALA A 460 9.46 -2.47 -18.82
N ASP A 461 8.49 -3.39 -18.82
CA ASP A 461 8.25 -4.34 -17.73
C ASP A 461 8.07 -3.67 -16.35
N VAL A 462 7.32 -2.55 -16.29
CA VAL A 462 7.22 -1.74 -15.05
C VAL A 462 5.93 -1.97 -14.27
N THR A 463 4.97 -2.68 -14.85
CA THR A 463 3.69 -2.98 -14.18
C THR A 463 3.73 -4.30 -13.40
N CYS A 464 2.81 -4.49 -12.45
CA CYS A 464 2.79 -5.64 -11.56
C CYS A 464 1.37 -5.93 -11.05
N GLY A 465 1.14 -7.13 -10.50
CA GLY A 465 -0.07 -7.52 -9.81
C GLY A 465 -1.32 -7.37 -10.70
N PRO A 466 -2.41 -6.80 -10.20
CA PRO A 466 -3.65 -6.69 -10.96
C PRO A 466 -3.55 -5.73 -12.16
N MET A 467 -2.44 -4.97 -12.29
CA MET A 467 -2.19 -4.07 -13.41
C MET A 467 -1.11 -4.58 -14.38
N LEU A 468 -0.69 -5.84 -14.28
CA LEU A 468 0.32 -6.40 -15.18
C LEU A 468 -0.13 -6.25 -16.66
N GLY A 469 0.74 -5.65 -17.47
CA GLY A 469 0.52 -5.38 -18.89
C GLY A 469 -0.28 -4.10 -19.19
N HIS A 470 -0.79 -3.36 -18.20
CA HIS A 470 -1.43 -2.07 -18.45
C HIS A 470 -0.43 -1.00 -18.90
N ALA A 471 -0.94 0.09 -19.48
CA ALA A 471 -0.13 1.28 -19.76
C ALA A 471 0.49 1.83 -18.45
N PRO A 472 1.79 2.16 -18.43
CA PRO A 472 2.42 2.78 -17.25
C PRO A 472 1.70 4.05 -16.76
N ALA A 473 1.07 4.82 -17.67
CA ALA A 473 0.22 5.94 -17.30
C ALA A 473 -1.02 5.53 -16.47
N ALA A 474 -1.65 4.40 -16.81
CA ALA A 474 -2.77 3.86 -16.03
C ALA A 474 -2.32 3.45 -14.62
N VAL A 475 -1.13 2.89 -14.49
CA VAL A 475 -0.54 2.52 -13.19
C VAL A 475 -0.18 3.77 -12.38
N LEU A 476 0.34 4.83 -13.01
CA LEU A 476 0.62 6.10 -12.34
C LEU A 476 -0.64 6.70 -11.72
N ILE A 477 -1.76 6.70 -12.45
CA ILE A 477 -3.05 7.18 -11.92
C ILE A 477 -3.44 6.39 -10.67
N GLU A 478 -3.32 5.07 -10.69
CA GLU A 478 -3.66 4.23 -9.53
C GLU A 478 -2.67 4.38 -8.36
N GLN A 479 -1.39 4.64 -8.63
CA GLN A 479 -0.42 4.97 -7.57
C GLN A 479 -0.77 6.30 -6.91
N LEU A 480 -1.14 7.32 -7.69
CA LEU A 480 -1.59 8.60 -7.17
C LEU A 480 -2.91 8.47 -6.40
N ARG A 481 -3.85 7.63 -6.87
CA ARG A 481 -5.09 7.30 -6.12
C ARG A 481 -4.76 6.69 -4.76
N ARG A 482 -3.88 5.68 -4.71
CA ARG A 482 -3.43 5.04 -3.46
C ARG A 482 -2.76 6.05 -2.51
N PHE A 483 -1.91 6.92 -3.04
CA PHE A 483 -1.24 7.97 -2.29
C PHE A 483 -2.23 8.97 -1.71
N VAL A 484 -3.15 9.51 -2.52
CA VAL A 484 -4.16 10.47 -2.05
C VAL A 484 -5.11 9.82 -1.03
N PHE A 485 -5.48 8.55 -1.23
CA PHE A 485 -6.28 7.83 -0.24
C PHE A 485 -5.49 7.58 1.06
N ALA A 486 -4.18 7.40 1.00
CA ALA A 486 -3.32 7.33 2.20
C ALA A 486 -3.30 8.66 2.97
N LEU A 487 -3.30 9.80 2.27
CA LEU A 487 -3.45 11.11 2.91
C LEU A 487 -4.81 11.23 3.61
N GLU A 488 -5.87 10.74 2.97
CA GLU A 488 -7.20 10.68 3.58
C GLU A 488 -7.24 9.76 4.80
N TRP A 489 -6.55 8.61 4.81
CA TRP A 489 -6.44 7.75 5.99
C TRP A 489 -5.81 8.47 7.18
N LEU A 490 -4.73 9.20 6.93
CA LEU A 490 -4.05 10.00 7.95
C LEU A 490 -4.94 11.17 8.41
N HIS A 491 -5.66 11.81 7.49
CA HIS A 491 -6.52 12.96 7.77
C HIS A 491 -7.76 12.57 8.57
N ALA A 492 -8.53 11.58 8.10
CA ALA A 492 -9.71 11.04 8.76
C ALA A 492 -9.40 10.39 10.12
N SER A 493 -8.13 10.07 10.39
CA SER A 493 -7.67 9.59 11.69
C SER A 493 -7.29 10.70 12.68
N ASP A 494 -7.41 11.98 12.31
CA ASP A 494 -6.93 13.13 13.09
C ASP A 494 -5.42 13.07 13.41
N LEU A 495 -4.62 12.53 12.49
CA LEU A 495 -3.16 12.44 12.65
C LEU A 495 -2.43 13.57 11.91
N VAL A 496 -2.94 13.92 10.73
CA VAL A 496 -2.44 15.01 9.89
C VAL A 496 -3.50 16.06 9.64
N ARG A 497 -3.01 17.26 9.37
CA ARG A 497 -3.79 18.35 8.79
C ARG A 497 -3.29 18.61 7.39
N ILE A 498 -4.22 18.84 6.46
CA ILE A 498 -3.94 19.31 5.11
C ILE A 498 -4.49 20.74 5.00
N SER A 499 -3.68 21.67 4.50
CA SER A 499 -4.05 23.06 4.27
C SER A 499 -3.66 23.47 2.83
N THR A 500 -4.29 24.50 2.28
CA THR A 500 -3.94 25.02 0.93
C THR A 500 -3.72 26.53 0.99
N PRO A 501 -2.63 27.00 1.61
CA PRO A 501 -2.43 28.42 1.86
C PRO A 501 -2.20 29.21 0.57
N GLY A 502 -3.12 30.12 0.25
CA GLY A 502 -2.93 31.13 -0.81
C GLY A 502 -2.83 30.57 -2.23
N THR A 503 -1.85 31.04 -3.00
CA THR A 503 -1.52 30.57 -4.37
C THR A 503 -0.63 29.32 -4.39
N GLY A 504 -0.25 28.80 -3.22
CA GLY A 504 0.64 27.65 -3.07
C GLY A 504 -0.01 26.29 -3.30
N GLY A 505 0.81 25.25 -3.29
CA GLY A 505 0.37 23.85 -3.26
C GLY A 505 -0.33 23.49 -1.93
N ALA A 506 -0.91 22.29 -1.88
CA ALA A 506 -1.43 21.78 -0.63
C ALA A 506 -0.26 21.42 0.31
N MET A 507 -0.35 21.86 1.56
CA MET A 507 0.62 21.57 2.61
C MET A 507 0.04 20.52 3.56
N ILE A 508 0.89 19.63 4.07
CA ILE A 508 0.53 18.61 5.04
C ILE A 508 1.48 18.62 6.23
N ALA A 509 0.92 18.45 7.43
CA ALA A 509 1.69 18.40 8.67
C ALA A 509 1.01 17.53 9.73
N LEU A 510 1.78 16.92 10.63
CA LEU A 510 1.25 16.25 11.81
C LEU A 510 0.57 17.26 12.76
N ILE A 511 -0.58 16.88 13.31
CA ILE A 511 -1.34 17.72 14.24
C ILE A 511 -0.55 17.92 15.55
N HIS A 512 0.08 16.85 16.06
CA HIS A 512 0.86 16.89 17.30
C HIS A 512 2.27 16.32 17.13
N ASP A 513 3.23 16.93 17.84
CA ASP A 513 4.64 16.49 17.90
C ASP A 513 4.81 15.07 18.51
N GLY A 514 3.75 14.50 19.09
CA GLY A 514 3.78 13.17 19.72
C GLY A 514 3.44 12.05 18.73
N PHE A 515 2.91 12.40 17.55
CA PHE A 515 2.54 11.43 16.54
C PHE A 515 3.73 10.95 15.70
N GLY A 516 4.80 11.75 15.58
CA GLY A 516 5.97 11.38 14.76
C GLY A 516 6.58 10.06 15.22
N ALA A 517 7.00 9.98 16.49
CA ALA A 517 7.53 8.75 17.06
C ALA A 517 6.52 7.58 17.06
N ALA A 518 5.23 7.88 17.20
CA ALA A 518 4.17 6.88 17.17
C ALA A 518 3.98 6.25 15.80
N LEU A 519 3.95 7.08 14.77
CA LEU A 519 3.87 6.66 13.38
C LEU A 519 5.14 5.93 12.94
N ASP A 520 6.33 6.39 13.32
CA ASP A 520 7.59 5.72 12.99
C ASP A 520 7.64 4.29 13.54
N GLU A 521 7.13 4.07 14.76
CA GLU A 521 7.06 2.75 15.37
C GLU A 521 6.02 1.86 14.69
N TRP A 522 4.84 2.41 14.42
CA TRP A 522 3.79 1.73 13.68
C TRP A 522 4.24 1.33 12.27
N ALA A 523 4.86 2.23 11.51
CA ALA A 523 5.31 2.00 10.14
C ALA A 523 6.38 0.90 10.08
N ARG A 524 7.32 0.90 11.05
CA ARG A 524 8.32 -0.17 11.19
C ARG A 524 7.73 -1.54 11.53
N ALA A 525 6.54 -1.60 12.14
CA ALA A 525 5.86 -2.85 12.41
C ALA A 525 5.03 -3.29 11.21
N ALA A 526 4.25 -2.37 10.63
CA ALA A 526 3.41 -2.62 9.46
C ALA A 526 4.21 -3.03 8.21
N GLY A 527 5.42 -2.49 8.04
CA GLY A 527 6.29 -2.79 6.89
C GLY A 527 7.17 -4.04 7.00
N ARG A 528 7.01 -4.89 8.04
CA ARG A 528 7.80 -6.13 8.20
C ARG A 528 7.28 -7.33 7.41
N GLY A 529 6.07 -7.23 6.85
CA GLY A 529 5.40 -8.32 6.15
C GLY A 529 5.40 -8.19 4.62
N PRO A 530 4.92 -9.20 3.90
CA PRO A 530 4.90 -9.24 2.43
C PRO A 530 3.76 -8.45 1.79
N SER A 531 2.86 -7.86 2.58
CA SER A 531 1.61 -7.29 2.08
C SER A 531 1.84 -6.17 1.05
N GLY A 532 2.89 -5.36 1.23
CA GLY A 532 3.27 -4.30 0.28
C GLY A 532 3.70 -4.85 -1.08
N GLU A 533 4.59 -5.84 -1.08
CA GLU A 533 5.12 -6.48 -2.31
C GLU A 533 4.06 -7.32 -3.02
N LEU A 534 3.15 -7.95 -2.27
CA LEU A 534 2.04 -8.73 -2.83
C LEU A 534 0.93 -7.85 -3.40
N ALA A 535 0.75 -6.63 -2.88
CA ALA A 535 -0.20 -5.65 -3.37
C ALA A 535 0.37 -4.72 -4.45
N ALA A 536 1.64 -4.91 -4.85
CA ALA A 536 2.35 -4.03 -5.77
C ALA A 536 1.72 -3.99 -7.17
N ILE A 537 1.45 -2.78 -7.67
CA ILE A 537 1.00 -2.50 -9.06
C ILE A 537 2.12 -1.98 -9.96
N THR A 538 3.24 -1.57 -9.36
CA THR A 538 4.48 -1.22 -10.05
C THR A 538 5.54 -2.24 -9.65
N ALA A 539 6.30 -2.74 -10.62
CA ALA A 539 7.28 -3.79 -10.41
C ALA A 539 8.43 -3.30 -9.50
N PRO A 540 8.72 -3.99 -8.39
CA PRO A 540 9.89 -3.68 -7.56
C PRO A 540 11.20 -3.94 -8.32
N ARG A 541 12.20 -3.06 -8.14
CA ARG A 541 13.52 -3.19 -8.78
C ARG A 541 14.53 -3.83 -7.82
N GLY A 542 14.98 -5.06 -8.11
CA GLY A 542 16.14 -5.67 -7.44
C GLY A 542 16.03 -5.76 -5.91
N GLY A 543 14.81 -5.91 -5.39
CA GLY A 543 14.51 -5.90 -3.95
C GLY A 543 15.02 -7.14 -3.21
N SER A 544 15.22 -7.00 -1.91
CA SER A 544 15.44 -8.12 -0.98
C SER A 544 14.19 -8.29 -0.14
N PHE A 545 13.54 -9.44 -0.25
CA PHE A 545 12.33 -9.81 0.47
C PHE A 545 12.68 -10.85 1.51
N ASP A 546 12.80 -10.42 2.76
CA ASP A 546 13.14 -11.28 3.89
C ASP A 546 11.93 -11.36 4.82
N TRP A 547 11.18 -12.46 4.72
CA TRP A 547 9.92 -12.66 5.41
C TRP A 547 10.04 -13.85 6.37
N ASP A 548 10.26 -13.52 7.65
CA ASP A 548 10.35 -14.48 8.76
C ASP A 548 9.02 -15.22 9.01
N GLU A 549 7.91 -14.54 8.74
CA GLU A 549 6.57 -15.11 8.82
C GLU A 549 6.15 -15.62 7.44
N THR A 550 5.38 -16.72 7.43
CA THR A 550 4.61 -17.08 6.23
C THR A 550 3.84 -15.83 5.82
N PRO A 551 3.75 -15.46 4.52
CA PRO A 551 2.68 -14.55 4.09
C PRO A 551 1.41 -15.01 4.80
N GLU A 552 0.75 -14.12 5.56
CA GLU A 552 -0.08 -14.37 6.76
C GLU A 552 -0.84 -15.73 6.86
N PRO A 553 -0.94 -16.43 8.02
CA PRO A 553 -1.91 -17.54 8.24
C PRO A 553 -3.36 -17.02 8.57
N PRO A 554 -4.41 -17.88 8.56
CA PRO A 554 -5.68 -17.61 7.86
C PRO A 554 -6.78 -16.91 8.67
N VAL A 555 -7.71 -16.25 7.96
CA VAL A 555 -9.12 -16.24 8.37
C VAL A 555 -9.78 -17.48 7.76
N SER A 556 -10.21 -18.39 8.65
CA SER A 556 -11.06 -19.58 8.42
C SER A 556 -10.39 -20.88 7.93
N GLU A 557 -10.96 -22.00 8.42
CA GLU A 557 -10.82 -23.38 7.96
C GLU A 557 -11.25 -23.55 6.48
N VAL A 558 -10.70 -22.76 5.57
CA VAL A 558 -11.00 -22.84 4.13
C VAL A 558 -10.02 -23.79 3.45
N ALA A 559 -10.54 -24.68 2.62
CA ALA A 559 -9.84 -25.80 1.99
C ALA A 559 -9.02 -25.44 0.73
N GLU A 560 -8.89 -24.16 0.38
CA GLU A 560 -8.39 -23.69 -0.92
C GLU A 560 -6.99 -23.06 -0.84
N PRO A 561 -6.11 -23.28 -1.85
CA PRO A 561 -4.78 -22.71 -1.88
C PRO A 561 -4.79 -21.21 -2.16
N ARG A 562 -3.73 -20.51 -1.76
CA ARG A 562 -3.58 -19.07 -1.89
C ARG A 562 -3.12 -18.70 -3.29
N LEU A 563 -3.89 -17.86 -3.95
CA LEU A 563 -3.62 -17.46 -5.33
C LEU A 563 -2.85 -16.12 -5.38
N LEU A 564 -1.63 -16.17 -5.92
CA LEU A 564 -0.77 -15.02 -6.15
C LEU A 564 -0.59 -14.82 -7.65
N VAL A 565 -1.21 -13.79 -8.20
CA VAL A 565 -1.30 -13.57 -9.64
C VAL A 565 -0.43 -12.39 -10.09
N ASN A 566 0.18 -12.53 -11.26
CA ASN A 566 0.76 -11.41 -12.03
C ASN A 566 1.87 -10.63 -11.32
N LEU A 567 2.52 -11.21 -10.32
CA LEU A 567 3.63 -10.57 -9.60
C LEU A 567 4.85 -10.47 -10.50
N ARG A 568 5.61 -9.36 -10.42
CA ARG A 568 6.86 -9.18 -11.16
C ARG A 568 7.99 -8.86 -10.19
N TRP A 569 8.80 -9.86 -9.84
CA TRP A 569 9.91 -9.75 -8.88
C TRP A 569 11.27 -9.95 -9.55
N ARG A 570 11.40 -9.40 -10.75
CA ARG A 570 12.58 -9.58 -11.59
C ARG A 570 13.87 -9.15 -10.87
N GLY A 571 14.83 -10.06 -10.81
CA GLY A 571 16.12 -9.82 -10.16
C GLY A 571 16.06 -9.66 -8.63
N ALA A 572 14.92 -9.95 -7.99
CA ALA A 572 14.79 -9.87 -6.54
C ALA A 572 15.46 -11.07 -5.85
N TRP A 573 15.79 -10.90 -4.57
CA TRP A 573 16.21 -11.97 -3.68
C TRP A 573 15.11 -12.22 -2.65
N VAL A 574 14.68 -13.47 -2.51
CA VAL A 574 13.54 -13.84 -1.67
C VAL A 574 13.99 -14.88 -0.65
N THR A 575 13.66 -14.64 0.61
CA THR A 575 13.76 -15.59 1.73
C THR A 575 12.40 -15.62 2.40
N ALA A 576 11.68 -16.74 2.28
CA ALA A 576 10.32 -16.86 2.78
C ALA A 576 9.88 -18.32 2.97
N ARG A 577 8.87 -18.52 3.81
CA ARG A 577 8.11 -19.78 3.86
C ARG A 577 6.83 -19.65 3.03
N PHE A 578 6.69 -20.51 2.02
CA PHE A 578 5.49 -20.63 1.20
C PHE A 578 4.76 -21.93 1.53
N THR A 579 3.49 -21.81 1.93
CA THR A 579 2.62 -22.96 2.24
C THR A 579 1.30 -22.81 1.49
N ASP A 580 0.94 -23.81 0.70
CA ASP A 580 -0.29 -23.85 -0.13
C ASP A 580 -0.42 -22.63 -1.06
N VAL A 581 0.62 -22.32 -1.84
CA VAL A 581 0.67 -21.14 -2.70
C VAL A 581 0.67 -21.52 -4.18
N VAL A 582 -0.18 -20.89 -4.97
CA VAL A 582 -0.19 -20.99 -6.43
C VAL A 582 0.18 -19.62 -7.01
N PHE A 583 1.38 -19.52 -7.56
CA PHE A 583 1.81 -18.39 -8.38
C PHE A 583 1.25 -18.56 -9.79
N VAL A 584 0.63 -17.52 -10.35
CA VAL A 584 0.02 -17.57 -11.68
C VAL A 584 0.48 -16.39 -12.52
N ASN A 585 1.10 -16.68 -13.66
CA ASN A 585 1.58 -15.68 -14.62
C ASN A 585 2.56 -14.65 -14.01
N CYS A 586 3.24 -15.04 -12.93
CA CYS A 586 4.27 -14.21 -12.31
C CYS A 586 5.57 -14.21 -13.12
N ASP A 587 6.28 -13.09 -13.10
CA ASP A 587 7.58 -12.88 -13.72
C ASP A 587 8.68 -12.89 -12.65
N PHE A 588 9.41 -13.99 -12.61
CA PHE A 588 10.52 -14.25 -11.69
C PHE A 588 11.86 -14.34 -12.41
N ARG A 589 11.99 -13.66 -13.55
CA ARG A 589 13.24 -13.67 -14.32
C ARG A 589 14.39 -13.15 -13.46
N GLY A 590 15.47 -13.92 -13.34
CA GLY A 590 16.63 -13.59 -12.52
C GLY A 590 16.36 -13.56 -11.01
N THR A 591 15.20 -13.99 -10.53
CA THR A 591 14.87 -13.99 -9.10
C THR A 591 15.63 -15.10 -8.38
N GLY A 592 16.26 -14.76 -7.25
CA GLY A 592 16.92 -15.72 -6.37
C GLY A 592 16.03 -16.07 -5.17
N PHE A 593 15.47 -17.28 -5.14
CA PHE A 593 14.85 -17.86 -3.96
C PHE A 593 15.96 -18.53 -3.12
N SER A 594 16.26 -17.96 -1.96
CA SER A 594 17.33 -18.43 -1.09
C SER A 594 16.78 -18.77 0.29
N ARG A 595 17.11 -19.96 0.80
CA ARG A 595 16.66 -20.43 2.11
C ARG A 595 15.14 -20.38 2.28
N CYS A 596 14.41 -20.57 1.17
CA CYS A 596 12.96 -20.64 1.18
C CYS A 596 12.48 -22.03 1.58
N VAL A 597 11.27 -22.11 2.13
CA VAL A 597 10.55 -23.37 2.30
C VAL A 597 9.38 -23.40 1.33
N PHE A 598 9.28 -24.46 0.54
CA PHE A 598 8.18 -24.71 -0.40
C PHE A 598 7.38 -25.92 0.08
N ASP A 599 6.18 -25.68 0.58
CA ASP A 599 5.26 -26.69 1.11
C ASP A 599 3.93 -26.60 0.38
N GLY A 600 3.76 -27.39 -0.68
CA GLY A 600 2.59 -27.29 -1.57
C GLY A 600 2.58 -26.00 -2.38
N VAL A 601 3.57 -25.83 -3.26
CA VAL A 601 3.71 -24.63 -4.09
C VAL A 601 3.66 -24.98 -5.57
N ALA A 602 2.88 -24.20 -6.33
CA ALA A 602 2.80 -24.32 -7.78
C ALA A 602 3.14 -22.99 -8.48
N PHE A 603 3.91 -23.07 -9.57
CA PHE A 603 4.20 -21.97 -10.49
C PHE A 603 3.48 -22.25 -11.82
N VAL A 604 2.35 -21.60 -12.05
CA VAL A 604 1.50 -21.78 -13.23
C VAL A 604 1.78 -20.68 -14.24
N ASN A 605 2.30 -21.04 -15.41
CA ASN A 605 2.67 -20.12 -16.48
C ASN A 605 3.57 -18.95 -16.03
N CYS A 606 4.40 -19.18 -15.02
CA CYS A 606 5.40 -18.21 -14.57
C CYS A 606 6.62 -18.16 -15.51
N LEU A 607 7.28 -17.00 -15.55
CA LEU A 607 8.58 -16.83 -16.21
C LEU A 607 9.70 -17.06 -15.18
N LEU A 608 10.50 -18.10 -15.38
CA LEU A 608 11.58 -18.51 -14.46
C LEU A 608 12.96 -18.41 -15.14
N ASP A 609 13.10 -17.60 -16.20
CA ASP A 609 14.38 -17.44 -16.90
C ASP A 609 15.45 -16.85 -15.97
N GLY A 610 16.52 -17.59 -15.71
CA GLY A 610 17.62 -17.21 -14.84
C GLY A 610 17.23 -17.22 -13.35
N ALA A 611 16.05 -17.75 -13.00
CA ALA A 611 15.69 -17.92 -11.61
C ALA A 611 16.60 -18.95 -10.94
N MET A 612 16.87 -18.76 -9.65
CA MET A 612 17.72 -19.66 -8.87
C MET A 612 17.03 -20.01 -7.55
N PHE A 613 16.96 -21.30 -7.26
CA PHE A 613 16.51 -21.84 -5.98
C PHE A 613 17.75 -22.38 -5.28
N THR A 614 18.20 -21.74 -4.20
CA THR A 614 19.41 -22.13 -3.48
C THR A 614 19.10 -22.38 -2.02
N ASP A 615 19.61 -23.49 -1.49
CA ASP A 615 19.52 -23.83 -0.07
C ASP A 615 18.06 -23.89 0.44
N CYS A 616 17.11 -24.27 -0.42
CA CYS A 616 15.69 -24.33 -0.11
C CYS A 616 15.26 -25.71 0.40
N GLU A 617 14.15 -25.75 1.14
CA GLU A 617 13.50 -27.00 1.57
C GLU A 617 12.20 -27.22 0.76
N ILE A 618 12.04 -28.42 0.20
CA ILE A 618 10.86 -28.82 -0.57
C ILE A 618 10.12 -29.93 0.20
N THR A 619 8.83 -29.71 0.44
CA THR A 619 7.95 -30.60 1.21
C THR A 619 6.66 -30.92 0.45
N GLY A 620 6.26 -32.19 0.50
CA GLY A 620 5.04 -32.73 -0.09
C GLY A 620 5.28 -33.46 -1.41
N ASP A 621 4.34 -34.34 -1.75
CA ASP A 621 4.37 -35.10 -3.00
C ASP A 621 3.31 -34.56 -3.98
N PRO A 622 3.69 -34.01 -5.15
CA PRO A 622 2.75 -33.54 -6.16
C PRO A 622 1.72 -34.59 -6.55
N PRO A 623 0.46 -34.19 -6.81
CA PRO A 623 -0.56 -35.12 -7.28
C PRO A 623 -0.18 -35.71 -8.64
N PRO A 624 -0.63 -36.92 -9.01
CA PRO A 624 -0.21 -37.59 -10.24
C PRO A 624 -0.40 -36.71 -11.50
N ALA A 625 0.63 -36.62 -12.34
CA ALA A 625 0.55 -35.84 -13.57
C ALA A 625 -0.27 -36.55 -14.66
N GLU A 626 -1.01 -35.78 -15.46
CA GLU A 626 -1.57 -36.29 -16.72
C GLU A 626 -0.44 -36.64 -17.68
N ARG A 627 -0.39 -37.90 -18.13
CA ARG A 627 0.63 -38.41 -19.05
C ARG A 627 0.26 -38.15 -20.51
N GLN A 628 -0.04 -36.89 -20.84
CA GLN A 628 -0.42 -36.46 -22.18
C GLN A 628 0.56 -35.43 -22.74
N TRP A 629 0.91 -35.56 -24.03
CA TRP A 629 1.63 -34.53 -24.78
C TRP A 629 0.64 -33.61 -25.50
N PHE A 630 0.80 -32.29 -25.34
CA PHE A 630 0.00 -31.29 -26.05
C PHE A 630 0.81 -30.59 -27.15
N PRO A 631 0.34 -30.54 -28.42
CA PRO A 631 1.02 -29.86 -29.53
C PRO A 631 1.12 -28.33 -29.41
N HIS A 632 0.24 -27.71 -28.62
CA HIS A 632 0.27 -26.28 -28.25
C HIS A 632 0.42 -26.12 -26.73
N ALA A 633 0.90 -24.96 -26.26
CA ALA A 633 1.02 -24.71 -24.81
C ALA A 633 -0.38 -24.70 -24.16
N PRO A 634 -0.59 -25.44 -23.05
CA PRO A 634 -1.89 -25.49 -22.41
C PRO A 634 -2.22 -24.15 -21.73
N ARG A 635 -3.52 -23.88 -21.64
CA ARG A 635 -4.08 -22.77 -20.84
C ARG A 635 -4.57 -23.35 -19.53
N PHE A 636 -4.59 -22.56 -18.47
CA PHE A 636 -5.06 -23.03 -17.16
C PHE A 636 -6.24 -22.19 -16.67
N VAL A 637 -7.30 -22.86 -16.27
CA VAL A 637 -8.43 -22.28 -15.54
C VAL A 637 -8.28 -22.67 -14.09
N ILE A 638 -8.21 -21.67 -13.21
CA ILE A 638 -7.87 -21.84 -11.80
C ILE A 638 -9.01 -21.22 -10.99
N PRO A 639 -9.75 -21.99 -10.17
CA PRO A 639 -10.70 -21.44 -9.23
C PRO A 639 -10.03 -20.36 -8.37
N GLY A 640 -10.64 -19.19 -8.31
CA GLY A 640 -10.03 -18.01 -7.70
C GLY A 640 -10.84 -17.56 -6.49
N PRO A 641 -10.19 -17.27 -5.34
CA PRO A 641 -10.86 -16.60 -4.23
C PRO A 641 -11.51 -15.29 -4.68
N GLU A 642 -12.66 -14.95 -4.09
CA GLU A 642 -13.47 -13.78 -4.47
C GLU A 642 -12.65 -12.48 -4.42
N ASP A 643 -11.75 -12.31 -3.44
CA ASP A 643 -10.89 -11.13 -3.29
C ASP A 643 -9.88 -10.96 -4.45
N VAL A 644 -9.34 -12.07 -4.98
CA VAL A 644 -8.42 -12.03 -6.12
C VAL A 644 -9.16 -11.69 -7.40
N VAL A 645 -10.26 -12.39 -7.68
CA VAL A 645 -11.01 -12.19 -8.93
C VAL A 645 -11.66 -10.81 -8.97
N SER A 646 -12.27 -10.38 -7.86
CA SER A 646 -12.87 -9.04 -7.75
C SER A 646 -11.83 -7.93 -7.85
N GLY A 647 -10.61 -8.13 -7.32
CA GLY A 647 -9.48 -7.22 -7.53
C GLY A 647 -9.08 -7.11 -9.00
N LEU A 648 -8.88 -8.23 -9.70
CA LEU A 648 -8.59 -8.21 -11.13
C LEU A 648 -9.69 -7.53 -11.96
N GLU A 649 -10.97 -7.81 -11.66
CA GLU A 649 -12.11 -7.13 -12.29
C GLU A 649 -12.10 -5.61 -12.04
N HIS A 650 -11.79 -5.18 -10.81
CA HIS A 650 -11.71 -3.76 -10.46
C HIS A 650 -10.64 -3.04 -11.29
N TYR A 651 -9.43 -3.60 -11.36
CA TYR A 651 -8.33 -2.99 -12.12
C TYR A 651 -8.48 -3.14 -13.64
N LEU A 652 -9.25 -4.10 -14.13
CA LEU A 652 -9.67 -4.14 -15.54
C LEU A 652 -10.83 -3.18 -15.87
N GLU A 653 -11.43 -2.54 -14.86
CA GLU A 653 -12.64 -1.71 -14.98
C GLU A 653 -13.79 -2.46 -15.69
N ARG A 654 -13.91 -3.76 -15.40
CA ARG A 654 -14.92 -4.67 -15.98
C ARG A 654 -15.46 -5.59 -14.89
N SER A 655 -16.77 -5.65 -14.74
CA SER A 655 -17.41 -6.62 -13.84
C SER A 655 -18.15 -7.68 -14.64
N SER A 656 -17.90 -8.94 -14.29
CA SER A 656 -18.51 -10.10 -14.94
C SER A 656 -19.04 -11.15 -13.97
N GLY A 657 -18.69 -11.05 -12.68
CA GLY A 657 -19.03 -12.05 -11.69
C GLY A 657 -18.23 -13.34 -11.89
N ALA A 658 -17.04 -13.24 -12.46
CA ALA A 658 -16.15 -14.38 -12.64
C ALA A 658 -15.80 -15.03 -11.30
N THR A 659 -15.60 -16.35 -11.33
CA THR A 659 -15.23 -17.15 -10.14
C THR A 659 -13.89 -17.87 -10.31
N ALA A 660 -13.24 -17.67 -11.45
CA ALA A 660 -11.99 -18.30 -11.80
C ALA A 660 -11.07 -17.30 -12.52
N VAL A 661 -9.78 -17.61 -12.47
CA VAL A 661 -8.72 -16.90 -13.19
C VAL A 661 -8.30 -17.75 -14.39
N LEU A 662 -8.20 -17.11 -15.55
CA LEU A 662 -7.68 -17.69 -16.78
C LEU A 662 -6.21 -17.29 -16.94
N SER A 663 -5.35 -18.29 -16.93
CA SER A 663 -3.95 -18.21 -17.33
C SER A 663 -3.83 -18.65 -18.79
N GLN A 664 -3.73 -17.69 -19.70
CA GLN A 664 -3.66 -17.99 -21.14
C GLN A 664 -2.30 -18.56 -21.53
N LEU A 665 -1.25 -17.75 -21.46
CA LEU A 665 0.11 -18.15 -21.82
C LEU A 665 1.12 -17.47 -20.90
N PRO A 666 2.33 -18.04 -20.75
CA PRO A 666 3.41 -17.38 -20.01
C PRO A 666 3.72 -15.99 -20.57
N GLY A 667 3.94 -15.02 -19.68
CA GLY A 667 4.27 -13.64 -20.06
C GLY A 667 3.09 -12.76 -20.49
N LEU A 668 1.88 -13.33 -20.59
CA LEU A 668 0.62 -12.56 -20.61
C LEU A 668 0.07 -12.45 -19.19
N PRO A 669 -0.73 -11.41 -18.87
CA PRO A 669 -1.40 -11.35 -17.58
C PRO A 669 -2.46 -12.44 -17.44
N ALA A 670 -2.57 -13.01 -16.25
CA ALA A 670 -3.74 -13.77 -15.83
C ALA A 670 -4.93 -12.80 -15.64
N VAL A 671 -6.10 -13.20 -16.12
CA VAL A 671 -7.31 -12.36 -16.15
C VAL A 671 -8.51 -13.13 -15.59
N PRO A 672 -9.59 -12.46 -15.14
CA PRO A 672 -10.83 -13.14 -14.80
C PRO A 672 -11.37 -13.96 -15.99
N LEU A 673 -11.96 -15.12 -15.72
CA LEU A 673 -12.58 -15.95 -16.75
C LEU A 673 -13.94 -15.34 -17.17
N PHE A 674 -13.96 -14.69 -18.34
CA PHE A 674 -15.17 -14.13 -18.94
C PHE A 674 -15.89 -15.14 -19.85
N ASP A 675 -17.21 -15.01 -20.03
CA ASP A 675 -17.98 -15.83 -20.98
C ASP A 675 -17.39 -15.72 -22.40
N GLY A 676 -17.01 -16.88 -22.98
CA GLY A 676 -16.37 -16.95 -24.29
C GLY A 676 -14.84 -16.79 -24.29
N ALA A 677 -14.19 -16.56 -23.15
CA ALA A 677 -12.72 -16.52 -23.04
C ALA A 677 -12.06 -17.91 -23.18
N ASP A 678 -12.85 -18.99 -23.14
CA ASP A 678 -12.41 -20.35 -23.39
C ASP A 678 -12.05 -20.63 -24.85
N SER A 679 -12.53 -19.83 -25.81
CA SER A 679 -11.99 -19.81 -27.18
C SER A 679 -10.75 -18.91 -27.20
N GLY A 680 -9.60 -19.47 -26.81
CA GLY A 680 -8.32 -18.79 -26.90
C GLY A 680 -7.96 -18.48 -28.37
N PRO A 681 -6.85 -17.79 -28.63
CA PRO A 681 -6.35 -17.63 -30.00
C PRO A 681 -6.23 -19.01 -30.68
N ASP A 682 -6.45 -19.06 -32.00
CA ASP A 682 -6.55 -20.29 -32.82
C ASP A 682 -5.38 -21.29 -32.64
N ASP A 683 -4.26 -20.84 -32.04
CA ASP A 683 -3.01 -21.58 -31.85
C ASP A 683 -2.71 -21.97 -30.37
N SER A 684 -3.70 -21.86 -29.48
CA SER A 684 -3.56 -22.19 -28.04
C SER A 684 -4.03 -23.62 -27.70
N GLY A 685 -3.38 -24.25 -26.72
CA GLY A 685 -3.72 -25.59 -26.26
C GLY A 685 -5.04 -25.67 -25.48
N PRO A 686 -5.43 -26.88 -25.05
CA PRO A 686 -6.64 -27.07 -24.26
C PRO A 686 -6.59 -26.25 -22.97
N ALA A 687 -7.77 -25.83 -22.50
CA ALA A 687 -7.93 -25.21 -21.18
C ALA A 687 -8.02 -26.32 -20.12
N LEU A 688 -6.96 -26.47 -19.34
CA LEU A 688 -6.85 -27.44 -18.26
C LEU A 688 -7.39 -26.85 -16.96
N GLN A 689 -8.19 -27.62 -16.24
CA GLN A 689 -8.77 -27.20 -14.95
C GLN A 689 -7.83 -27.56 -13.82
N LEU A 690 -7.32 -26.56 -13.11
CA LEU A 690 -6.44 -26.78 -11.96
C LEU A 690 -7.27 -26.81 -10.67
N THR A 691 -7.79 -27.98 -10.34
CA THR A 691 -8.68 -28.17 -9.16
C THR A 691 -8.00 -28.88 -7.99
N GLU A 692 -6.82 -29.47 -8.22
CA GLU A 692 -6.08 -30.19 -7.20
C GLU A 692 -5.26 -29.23 -6.33
N ARG A 693 -5.18 -29.53 -5.04
CA ARG A 693 -4.36 -28.79 -4.10
C ARG A 693 -2.87 -29.01 -4.42
N PRO A 694 -2.04 -27.97 -4.49
CA PRO A 694 -0.62 -28.14 -4.73
C PRO A 694 0.02 -28.92 -3.58
N ALA A 695 0.93 -29.83 -3.92
CA ALA A 695 1.76 -30.57 -2.99
C ALA A 695 3.17 -30.67 -3.62
N GLY A 696 4.22 -30.68 -2.79
CA GLY A 696 5.59 -30.55 -3.30
C GLY A 696 5.86 -29.19 -3.94
N LEU A 697 6.75 -29.18 -4.93
CA LEU A 697 7.03 -28.00 -5.75
C LEU A 697 6.75 -28.33 -7.21
N VAL A 698 5.79 -27.63 -7.82
CA VAL A 698 5.35 -27.89 -9.20
C VAL A 698 5.54 -26.67 -10.08
N VAL A 699 6.10 -26.86 -11.27
CA VAL A 699 6.12 -25.85 -12.35
C VAL A 699 5.22 -26.35 -13.47
N LEU A 700 4.11 -25.64 -13.71
CA LEU A 700 3.01 -26.01 -14.61
C LEU A 700 2.91 -25.00 -15.74
N GLY A 701 3.13 -25.44 -16.97
CA GLY A 701 3.36 -24.50 -18.05
C GLY A 701 4.52 -23.56 -17.72
N GLY A 702 4.62 -22.44 -18.41
CA GLY A 702 5.69 -21.48 -18.13
C GLY A 702 6.94 -21.69 -18.98
N ARG A 703 7.92 -20.85 -18.68
CA ARG A 703 9.17 -20.73 -19.43
C ARG A 703 10.35 -20.85 -18.49
N VAL A 704 11.24 -21.79 -18.80
CA VAL A 704 12.49 -21.99 -18.04
C VAL A 704 13.68 -21.79 -18.98
N SER A 705 14.58 -20.90 -18.59
CA SER A 705 15.87 -20.81 -19.25
C SER A 705 16.96 -20.56 -18.23
N THR A 706 18.04 -21.34 -18.24
CA THR A 706 19.10 -21.24 -17.21
C THR A 706 18.55 -21.27 -15.78
N LEU A 707 17.49 -22.07 -15.54
CA LEU A 707 16.91 -22.26 -14.21
C LEU A 707 17.85 -23.14 -13.39
N MET A 708 18.20 -22.70 -12.18
CA MET A 708 19.09 -23.44 -11.29
C MET A 708 18.38 -23.85 -10.00
N ILE A 709 18.43 -25.14 -9.69
CA ILE A 709 18.05 -25.73 -8.40
C ILE A 709 19.33 -26.22 -7.74
N ARG A 710 19.80 -25.51 -6.71
CA ARG A 710 21.10 -25.72 -6.08
C ARG A 710 20.97 -26.01 -4.60
N ALA A 711 21.66 -27.05 -4.11
CA ALA A 711 21.76 -27.36 -2.68
C ALA A 711 20.39 -27.43 -1.95
N CYS A 712 19.33 -27.78 -2.68
CA CYS A 712 17.99 -27.90 -2.11
C CYS A 712 17.80 -29.27 -1.44
N THR A 713 16.98 -29.32 -0.41
CA THR A 713 16.69 -30.53 0.37
C THR A 713 15.24 -30.98 0.18
N PHE A 714 15.01 -32.29 0.21
CA PHE A 714 13.70 -32.91 0.04
C PHE A 714 13.30 -33.66 1.32
N SER A 715 12.13 -33.33 1.86
CA SER A 715 11.59 -33.94 3.07
C SER A 715 10.83 -35.22 2.75
N GLY A 716 11.29 -36.39 3.20
CA GLY A 716 10.63 -37.68 2.90
C GLY A 716 10.60 -37.99 1.40
N ASP A 717 9.44 -38.36 0.86
CA ASP A 717 9.21 -38.69 -0.55
C ASP A 717 8.82 -37.47 -1.41
N SER A 718 9.20 -36.26 -0.97
CA SER A 718 8.84 -35.01 -1.66
C SER A 718 9.40 -34.95 -3.08
N ALA A 719 8.66 -34.30 -3.98
CA ALA A 719 9.06 -34.17 -5.38
C ALA A 719 9.01 -32.73 -5.91
N LEU A 720 9.91 -32.49 -6.87
CA LEU A 720 9.92 -31.35 -7.78
C LEU A 720 9.39 -31.82 -9.14
N SER A 721 8.30 -31.25 -9.63
CA SER A 721 7.66 -31.69 -10.87
C SER A 721 7.57 -30.56 -11.90
N PHE A 722 8.07 -30.79 -13.11
CA PHE A 722 7.93 -29.90 -14.27
C PHE A 722 6.90 -30.49 -15.23
N ARG A 723 5.83 -29.76 -15.52
CA ARG A 723 4.69 -30.23 -16.30
C ARG A 723 4.37 -29.27 -17.43
N HIS A 724 4.42 -29.76 -18.67
CA HIS A 724 4.15 -28.95 -19.87
C HIS A 724 5.04 -27.71 -20.00
N VAL A 725 6.28 -27.80 -19.51
CA VAL A 725 7.25 -26.70 -19.50
C VAL A 725 8.05 -26.70 -20.81
N GLY A 726 8.35 -25.52 -21.34
CA GLY A 726 9.24 -25.33 -22.49
C GLY A 726 10.47 -24.48 -22.14
N GLY A 727 11.61 -24.79 -22.75
CA GLY A 727 12.77 -23.90 -22.75
C GLY A 727 14.14 -24.58 -22.71
N SER A 728 15.15 -23.85 -22.23
CA SER A 728 16.56 -24.22 -22.40
C SER A 728 17.43 -23.88 -21.19
N GLY A 729 18.04 -24.90 -20.57
CA GLY A 729 18.89 -24.77 -19.38
C GLY A 729 18.09 -25.04 -18.11
N LEU A 730 18.29 -26.22 -17.53
CA LEU A 730 17.81 -26.63 -16.22
C LEU A 730 18.94 -27.34 -15.49
N ASP A 731 19.49 -26.72 -14.45
CA ASP A 731 20.59 -27.27 -13.67
C ASP A 731 20.10 -27.66 -12.27
N VAL A 732 20.04 -28.96 -11.98
CA VAL A 732 19.74 -29.51 -10.65
C VAL A 732 21.06 -29.99 -10.04
N VAL A 733 21.66 -29.15 -9.21
CA VAL A 733 23.06 -29.30 -8.78
C VAL A 733 23.18 -29.34 -7.27
N GLU A 734 24.16 -30.10 -6.79
CA GLU A 734 24.43 -30.27 -5.36
C GLU A 734 23.24 -30.82 -4.56
N VAL A 735 22.36 -31.61 -5.19
CA VAL A 735 21.15 -32.18 -4.57
C VAL A 735 21.41 -33.62 -4.08
N ALA A 736 20.77 -34.01 -2.98
CA ALA A 736 20.76 -35.38 -2.48
C ALA A 736 19.34 -35.84 -2.12
N GLY A 737 18.92 -36.99 -2.66
CA GLY A 737 17.57 -37.53 -2.45
C GLY A 737 16.45 -36.77 -3.17
N GLY A 738 15.21 -37.21 -2.92
CA GLY A 738 14.01 -36.64 -3.53
C GLY A 738 13.69 -37.20 -4.92
N ARG A 739 12.56 -36.75 -5.48
CA ARG A 739 12.12 -37.09 -6.83
C ARG A 739 12.05 -35.84 -7.71
N VAL A 740 12.61 -35.92 -8.91
CA VAL A 740 12.48 -34.91 -9.96
C VAL A 740 11.73 -35.53 -11.13
N GLU A 741 10.54 -35.01 -11.39
CA GLU A 741 9.65 -35.51 -12.44
C GLU A 741 9.53 -34.47 -13.56
N ILE A 742 9.64 -34.89 -14.82
CA ILE A 742 9.47 -34.05 -16.00
C ILE A 742 8.41 -34.70 -16.90
N VAL A 743 7.24 -34.08 -17.00
CA VAL A 743 6.06 -34.63 -17.68
C VAL A 743 5.61 -33.71 -18.80
N GLY A 744 5.34 -34.27 -20.00
CA GLY A 744 4.76 -33.53 -21.11
C GLY A 744 5.56 -32.30 -21.55
N SER A 745 6.87 -32.23 -21.26
CA SER A 745 7.70 -31.03 -21.34
C SER A 745 8.71 -31.09 -22.48
N ALA A 746 9.19 -29.93 -22.95
CA ALA A 746 10.18 -29.79 -24.01
C ALA A 746 11.40 -29.01 -23.50
N LEU A 747 12.47 -29.70 -23.14
CA LEU A 747 13.62 -29.10 -22.48
C LEU A 747 14.94 -29.49 -23.14
N ARG A 748 15.87 -28.54 -23.20
CA ARG A 748 17.26 -28.77 -23.61
C ARG A 748 18.25 -28.34 -22.53
N HIS A 749 19.44 -28.93 -22.53
CA HIS A 749 20.53 -28.63 -21.58
C HIS A 749 20.09 -28.86 -20.13
N ILE A 750 19.94 -30.12 -19.75
CA ILE A 750 19.55 -30.50 -18.40
C ILE A 750 20.75 -31.11 -17.69
N THR A 751 21.12 -30.63 -16.51
CA THR A 751 22.24 -31.16 -15.75
C THR A 751 21.78 -31.66 -14.38
N PHE A 752 22.23 -32.85 -14.00
CA PHE A 752 22.14 -33.36 -12.63
C PHE A 752 23.54 -33.54 -12.06
N SER A 753 23.81 -33.00 -10.87
CA SER A 753 25.10 -33.20 -10.18
C SER A 753 24.92 -33.51 -8.68
N ALA A 754 25.86 -34.30 -8.16
CA ALA A 754 25.82 -34.77 -6.78
C ALA A 754 26.20 -33.66 -5.77
N ALA A 755 25.67 -33.78 -4.55
CA ALA A 755 26.08 -32.96 -3.41
C ALA A 755 27.59 -33.09 -3.12
N THR A 756 28.27 -31.97 -2.88
CA THR A 756 29.71 -31.88 -2.63
C THR A 756 30.12 -32.34 -1.21
N VAL A 757 29.17 -32.45 -0.28
CA VAL A 757 29.42 -32.78 1.13
C VAL A 757 29.26 -34.27 1.41
N ARG A 758 30.31 -34.91 1.94
CA ARG A 758 30.40 -36.36 2.25
C ARG A 758 29.43 -36.89 3.32
N ASP A 759 28.61 -36.04 3.95
CA ASP A 759 27.79 -36.39 5.13
C ASP A 759 26.27 -36.43 4.91
N ALA A 760 25.76 -36.14 3.71
CA ALA A 760 24.37 -36.47 3.41
C ALA A 760 24.27 -37.98 3.16
N ALA A 761 23.52 -38.70 4.01
CA ALA A 761 23.18 -40.10 3.79
C ALA A 761 22.81 -40.31 2.32
N ARG A 762 23.35 -41.37 1.68
CA ARG A 762 23.16 -41.75 0.27
C ARG A 762 21.68 -42.00 -0.09
N ARG A 763 20.84 -40.98 -0.03
CA ARG A 763 19.47 -41.00 -0.51
C ARG A 763 19.54 -40.85 -2.02
N GLY A 764 19.04 -41.86 -2.74
CA GLY A 764 19.03 -41.84 -4.19
C GLY A 764 18.11 -40.75 -4.73
N LEU A 765 18.55 -40.05 -5.76
CA LEU A 765 17.74 -39.12 -6.55
C LEU A 765 16.95 -39.91 -7.58
N GLN A 766 15.63 -39.80 -7.56
CA GLN A 766 14.77 -40.40 -8.59
C GLN A 766 14.49 -39.37 -9.69
N ILE A 767 14.90 -39.64 -10.92
CA ILE A 767 14.66 -38.79 -12.09
C ILE A 767 13.69 -39.53 -13.01
N ASP A 768 12.49 -38.98 -13.17
CA ASP A 768 11.42 -39.54 -14.01
C ASP A 768 11.10 -38.61 -15.17
N LEU A 769 11.23 -39.12 -16.40
CA LEU A 769 10.90 -38.43 -17.64
C LEU A 769 9.69 -39.12 -18.27
N VAL A 770 8.58 -38.42 -18.42
CA VAL A 770 7.33 -39.01 -18.92
C VAL A 770 6.76 -38.17 -20.06
N THR A 771 6.45 -38.80 -21.18
CA THR A 771 5.82 -38.15 -22.36
C THR A 771 6.47 -36.83 -22.78
N SER A 772 7.80 -36.73 -22.66
CA SER A 772 8.56 -35.49 -22.79
C SER A 772 9.54 -35.53 -23.96
N SER A 773 9.95 -34.36 -24.42
CA SER A 773 11.02 -34.16 -25.41
C SER A 773 12.24 -33.58 -24.71
N ILE A 774 13.33 -34.33 -24.65
CA ILE A 774 14.52 -34.01 -23.87
C ILE A 774 15.75 -34.03 -24.79
N ALA A 775 16.52 -32.94 -24.76
CA ALA A 775 17.79 -32.85 -25.47
C ALA A 775 18.95 -32.47 -24.54
N GLN A 776 20.12 -33.08 -24.73
CA GLN A 776 21.35 -32.71 -24.02
C GLN A 776 21.19 -32.81 -22.49
N LEU A 777 20.79 -34.00 -22.01
CA LEU A 777 20.69 -34.30 -20.59
C LEU A 777 22.00 -34.94 -20.12
N TRP A 778 22.57 -34.41 -19.04
CA TRP A 778 23.80 -34.90 -18.41
C TRP A 778 23.57 -35.25 -16.94
N VAL A 779 23.80 -36.51 -16.56
CA VAL A 779 23.92 -36.93 -15.16
C VAL A 779 25.39 -37.08 -14.83
N SER A 780 25.89 -36.30 -13.88
CA SER A 780 27.30 -36.27 -13.49
C SER A 780 27.72 -37.50 -12.69
N GLU A 781 29.02 -37.79 -12.67
CA GLU A 781 29.59 -38.83 -11.81
C GLU A 781 29.24 -38.58 -10.32
N GLY A 782 28.95 -39.65 -9.57
CA GLY A 782 28.66 -39.58 -8.13
C GLY A 782 27.18 -39.35 -7.80
N VAL A 783 26.30 -39.12 -8.78
CA VAL A 783 24.85 -39.12 -8.54
C VAL A 783 24.40 -40.56 -8.28
N VAL A 784 23.70 -40.80 -7.17
CA VAL A 784 23.15 -42.11 -6.80
C VAL A 784 21.65 -42.08 -7.05
N GLY A 785 21.07 -43.10 -7.68
CA GLY A 785 19.62 -43.17 -7.86
C GLY A 785 19.16 -43.82 -9.16
N THR A 786 18.10 -43.28 -9.77
CA THR A 786 17.49 -43.82 -10.99
C THR A 786 17.20 -42.72 -12.00
N LEU A 787 17.36 -43.03 -13.29
CA LEU A 787 16.89 -42.23 -14.42
C LEU A 787 15.94 -43.11 -15.24
N ALA A 788 14.64 -42.87 -15.15
CA ALA A 788 13.63 -43.60 -15.89
C ALA A 788 12.97 -42.68 -16.93
N ALA A 789 12.93 -43.12 -18.18
CA ALA A 789 12.20 -42.44 -19.25
C ALA A 789 11.08 -43.32 -19.80
N ASP A 790 9.87 -42.79 -19.94
CA ASP A 790 8.69 -43.47 -20.50
C ASP A 790 8.03 -42.60 -21.58
N ASN A 791 7.86 -43.14 -22.78
CA ASN A 791 7.22 -42.48 -23.92
C ASN A 791 7.83 -41.11 -24.28
N CYS A 792 9.15 -40.97 -24.12
CA CYS A 792 9.89 -39.73 -24.38
C CYS A 792 10.59 -39.72 -25.75
N MET A 793 10.88 -38.53 -26.26
CA MET A 793 11.90 -38.31 -27.30
C MET A 793 13.20 -37.87 -26.64
N LEU A 794 14.28 -38.63 -26.80
CA LEU A 794 15.55 -38.46 -26.08
C LEU A 794 16.71 -38.20 -27.06
N LEU A 795 17.30 -37.01 -27.03
CA LEU A 795 18.41 -36.62 -27.90
C LEU A 795 19.66 -36.31 -27.05
N GLN A 796 20.73 -37.07 -27.20
CA GLN A 796 22.00 -36.87 -26.46
C GLN A 796 21.79 -36.91 -24.94
N VAL A 797 21.38 -38.07 -24.43
CA VAL A 797 21.22 -38.30 -22.98
C VAL A 797 22.42 -39.09 -22.48
N TRP A 798 23.17 -38.49 -21.56
CA TRP A 798 24.39 -39.04 -21.00
C TRP A 798 24.23 -39.25 -19.49
N ASN A 799 24.16 -40.51 -19.07
CA ASN A 799 24.33 -40.91 -17.68
C ASN A 799 25.79 -41.27 -17.41
N GLY A 800 26.53 -40.34 -16.81
CA GLY A 800 27.93 -40.51 -16.45
C GLY A 800 28.16 -41.16 -15.08
N SER A 801 27.10 -41.45 -14.32
CA SER A 801 27.22 -42.08 -13.00
C SER A 801 27.05 -43.59 -13.06
N GLY A 802 28.03 -44.32 -12.55
CA GLY A 802 27.90 -45.77 -12.34
C GLY A 802 26.94 -46.16 -11.20
N GLU A 803 26.52 -45.19 -10.38
CA GLU A 803 25.60 -45.39 -9.25
C GLU A 803 24.15 -44.96 -9.57
N THR A 804 23.88 -44.50 -10.79
CA THR A 804 22.54 -44.18 -11.29
C THR A 804 22.08 -45.22 -12.29
N GLU A 805 20.97 -45.91 -12.01
CA GLU A 805 20.38 -46.87 -12.95
C GLU A 805 19.54 -46.14 -14.01
N GLY A 806 20.01 -46.15 -15.26
CA GLY A 806 19.31 -45.53 -16.40
C GLY A 806 18.49 -46.53 -17.22
N ARG A 807 17.18 -46.29 -17.38
CA ARG A 807 16.26 -47.09 -18.21
C ARG A 807 15.40 -46.20 -19.10
N ALA A 808 15.11 -46.64 -20.32
CA ALA A 808 14.16 -45.98 -21.23
C ALA A 808 13.15 -47.01 -21.76
N ALA A 809 11.87 -46.62 -21.78
CA ALA A 809 10.75 -47.46 -22.21
C ALA A 809 9.87 -46.72 -23.23
N ASN A 810 9.51 -47.39 -24.32
CA ASN A 810 8.69 -46.81 -25.40
C ASN A 810 9.21 -45.46 -25.94
N CYS A 811 10.53 -45.22 -25.89
CA CYS A 811 11.14 -43.95 -26.25
C CYS A 811 11.63 -43.93 -27.69
N SER A 812 11.55 -42.76 -28.34
CA SER A 812 12.38 -42.50 -29.52
C SER A 812 13.68 -41.84 -29.10
N TYR A 813 14.83 -42.28 -29.62
CA TYR A 813 16.11 -41.78 -29.10
C TYR A 813 17.23 -41.66 -30.15
N HIS A 814 18.23 -40.84 -29.82
CA HIS A 814 19.52 -40.77 -30.50
C HIS A 814 20.62 -40.37 -29.50
N GLY A 815 21.72 -41.14 -29.45
CA GLY A 815 22.85 -40.84 -28.56
C GLY A 815 22.57 -41.06 -27.06
N LEU A 816 22.17 -42.28 -26.67
CA LEU A 816 22.07 -42.68 -25.27
C LEU A 816 23.40 -43.24 -24.76
N VAL A 817 23.88 -42.76 -23.61
CA VAL A 817 25.06 -43.29 -22.91
C VAL A 817 24.68 -43.57 -21.46
N GLY A 818 24.95 -44.79 -20.97
CA GLY A 818 24.63 -45.18 -19.59
C GLY A 818 23.13 -45.34 -19.28
N VAL A 819 22.30 -45.44 -20.33
CA VAL A 819 20.84 -45.67 -20.25
C VAL A 819 20.49 -46.89 -21.10
N VAL A 820 19.71 -47.82 -20.54
CA VAL A 820 19.30 -49.06 -21.21
C VAL A 820 17.91 -48.89 -21.84
N PRO A 821 17.79 -48.85 -23.18
CA PRO A 821 16.50 -48.84 -23.85
C PRO A 821 15.85 -50.23 -23.82
N ASP A 822 14.52 -50.28 -23.71
CA ASP A 822 13.74 -51.51 -23.87
C ASP A 822 13.52 -51.89 -25.34
N ALA A 823 12.77 -52.98 -25.57
CA ALA A 823 12.51 -53.50 -26.90
C ALA A 823 11.55 -52.61 -27.74
N GLU A 824 10.76 -51.76 -27.10
CA GLU A 824 9.78 -50.87 -27.75
C GLU A 824 10.39 -49.51 -28.10
N CYS A 825 11.62 -49.24 -27.67
CA CYS A 825 12.34 -48.02 -28.03
C CYS A 825 12.79 -48.01 -29.51
N VAL A 826 12.68 -46.84 -30.14
CA VAL A 826 13.00 -46.63 -31.55
C VAL A 826 14.23 -45.73 -31.70
N LEU A 827 15.29 -46.24 -32.34
CA LEU A 827 16.47 -45.45 -32.69
C LEU A 827 16.15 -44.53 -33.89
N LEU A 828 16.31 -43.23 -33.72
CA LEU A 828 15.96 -42.21 -34.72
C LEU A 828 17.00 -42.07 -35.86
N GLY A 829 18.25 -42.52 -35.67
CA GLY A 829 19.30 -42.48 -36.69
C GLY A 829 20.59 -43.20 -36.25
N PRO A 830 21.53 -43.51 -37.18
CA PRO A 830 22.74 -44.26 -36.85
C PRO A 830 23.70 -43.47 -35.94
N ASP A 831 24.20 -44.10 -34.88
CA ASP A 831 25.04 -43.47 -33.83
C ASP A 831 26.42 -42.94 -34.32
N GLN A 832 26.76 -43.08 -35.61
CA GLN A 832 28.05 -42.65 -36.18
C GLN A 832 28.06 -41.27 -36.86
N ALA A 833 26.97 -40.49 -36.85
CA ALA A 833 26.93 -39.17 -37.49
C ALA A 833 26.67 -38.04 -36.48
N VAL A 834 27.75 -37.43 -35.98
CA VAL A 834 27.71 -36.16 -35.24
C VAL A 834 27.66 -35.02 -36.27
N ALA A 835 26.47 -34.46 -36.55
CA ALA A 835 26.27 -33.04 -36.87
C ALA A 835 24.81 -32.75 -37.27
N ALA A 836 24.14 -31.90 -36.49
CA ALA A 836 22.86 -31.25 -36.77
C ALA A 836 21.59 -32.12 -36.78
N ALA A 837 20.55 -31.64 -36.10
CA ALA A 837 19.20 -32.23 -36.04
C ALA A 837 18.50 -32.38 -37.41
N GLY A 838 19.13 -31.94 -38.51
CA GLY A 838 18.58 -31.98 -39.87
C GLY A 838 18.64 -33.35 -40.54
N ASP A 839 19.46 -34.29 -40.05
CA ASP A 839 19.66 -35.61 -40.69
C ASP A 839 18.79 -36.73 -40.11
N VAL A 840 17.87 -36.41 -39.18
CA VAL A 840 17.11 -37.39 -38.37
C VAL A 840 15.59 -37.35 -38.68
N ASP A 841 15.15 -36.48 -39.58
CA ASP A 841 13.74 -36.06 -39.67
C ASP A 841 13.05 -36.47 -40.98
N ALA A 842 12.64 -37.74 -41.10
CA ALA A 842 11.88 -38.22 -42.25
C ALA A 842 10.43 -37.68 -42.29
N ASP A 843 9.85 -37.32 -41.12
CA ASP A 843 8.42 -36.98 -40.95
C ASP A 843 8.16 -35.58 -40.33
N GLY A 844 9.18 -34.75 -40.10
CA GLY A 844 9.03 -33.36 -39.59
C GLY A 844 8.83 -33.22 -38.06
N THR A 845 8.63 -34.34 -37.36
CA THR A 845 8.23 -34.39 -35.95
C THR A 845 9.36 -34.01 -34.99
N VAL A 846 10.61 -34.32 -35.35
CA VAL A 846 11.78 -33.96 -34.52
C VAL A 846 12.00 -32.45 -34.57
N HIS A 847 11.88 -31.85 -35.75
CA HIS A 847 12.04 -30.41 -35.92
C HIS A 847 10.97 -29.60 -35.17
N GLU A 848 9.71 -30.04 -35.18
CA GLU A 848 8.62 -29.43 -34.40
C GLU A 848 8.90 -29.46 -32.89
N ARG A 849 9.35 -30.61 -32.36
CA ARG A 849 9.62 -30.78 -30.92
C ARG A 849 10.86 -30.02 -30.46
N VAL A 850 11.90 -29.93 -31.29
CA VAL A 850 13.12 -29.15 -30.99
C VAL A 850 12.84 -27.64 -31.07
N ARG A 851 11.92 -27.17 -31.93
CA ARG A 851 11.51 -25.75 -31.95
C ARG A 851 10.96 -25.28 -30.60
N ARG A 852 10.29 -26.16 -29.84
CA ARG A 852 9.83 -25.87 -28.46
C ARG A 852 10.96 -25.78 -27.43
N MET A 853 12.17 -26.20 -27.79
CA MET A 853 13.38 -26.00 -26.99
C MET A 853 14.11 -24.72 -27.40
N ASP A 854 13.96 -24.28 -28.66
CA ASP A 854 14.59 -23.11 -29.27
C ASP A 854 13.72 -21.85 -29.16
N TYR A 855 13.49 -21.39 -27.92
CA TYR A 855 12.78 -20.13 -27.69
C TYR A 855 13.74 -18.94 -27.62
N ARG A 856 13.61 -17.99 -28.57
CA ARG A 856 14.47 -16.80 -28.70
C ARG A 856 14.30 -15.81 -27.54
N ARG A 857 15.26 -14.87 -27.43
CA ARG A 857 15.44 -13.80 -26.42
C ARG A 857 14.23 -12.89 -26.13
N ASP A 858 13.12 -13.00 -26.86
CA ASP A 858 11.93 -12.17 -26.68
C ASP A 858 10.81 -12.98 -26.01
N PRO A 859 10.57 -12.80 -24.69
CA PRO A 859 9.62 -13.59 -23.92
C PRO A 859 8.16 -13.39 -24.33
N HIS A 860 7.86 -12.35 -25.11
CA HIS A 860 6.50 -12.01 -25.53
C HIS A 860 6.12 -12.54 -26.92
N ARG A 861 7.11 -12.99 -27.70
CA ARG A 861 6.95 -13.49 -29.08
C ARG A 861 6.89 -15.01 -29.17
N ALA A 862 6.58 -15.70 -28.08
CA ALA A 862 6.64 -17.17 -28.01
C ALA A 862 5.56 -17.90 -28.84
N VAL A 863 4.73 -17.20 -29.60
CA VAL A 863 3.87 -17.79 -30.62
C VAL A 863 4.11 -17.05 -31.94
N LEU A 864 5.23 -17.33 -32.60
CA LEU A 864 5.34 -16.98 -34.02
C LEU A 864 4.46 -17.95 -34.80
N THR A 865 3.48 -17.42 -35.51
CA THR A 865 2.74 -18.18 -36.51
C THR A 865 3.71 -18.73 -37.58
N PRO A 866 3.36 -19.81 -38.28
CA PRO A 866 4.10 -20.26 -39.46
C PRO A 866 4.34 -19.14 -40.50
N ALA A 867 3.42 -18.17 -40.57
CA ALA A 867 3.50 -17.01 -41.46
C ALA A 867 4.58 -16.00 -41.05
N GLU A 868 4.76 -15.75 -39.75
CA GLU A 868 5.78 -14.81 -39.23
C GLU A 868 7.18 -15.42 -39.24
N ALA A 869 7.28 -16.75 -39.07
CA ALA A 869 8.54 -17.48 -39.26
C ALA A 869 9.02 -17.43 -40.72
N ALA A 870 8.10 -17.48 -41.68
CA ALA A 870 8.43 -17.34 -43.11
C ALA A 870 8.90 -15.92 -43.48
N ALA A 871 8.42 -14.89 -42.77
CA ALA A 871 8.83 -13.50 -42.98
C ALA A 871 10.21 -13.16 -42.40
N GLN A 872 10.76 -14.00 -41.49
CA GLN A 872 12.02 -13.75 -40.79
C GLN A 872 13.22 -14.54 -41.32
N LEU A 873 13.09 -15.31 -42.40
CA LEU A 873 14.24 -15.87 -43.11
C LEU A 873 14.91 -14.74 -43.91
N PRO A 874 16.16 -14.32 -43.58
CA PRO A 874 16.97 -13.64 -44.58
C PRO A 874 17.26 -14.69 -45.65
N ALA A 875 16.96 -14.40 -46.91
CA ALA A 875 17.46 -15.19 -48.02
C ALA A 875 19.00 -15.20 -47.96
N ARG A 876 19.58 -16.27 -47.43
CA ARG A 876 20.95 -16.72 -47.70
C ARG A 876 21.09 -18.21 -47.44
#